data_AF-A0A523RJU3-F1
#
_entry.id   AF-A0A523RJU3-F1
#
_cell.length_a   1.000
_cell.length_b   1.000
_cell.length_c   1.000
_cell.angle_alpha   90.00
_cell.angle_beta   90.00
_cell.angle_gamma   90.00
#
_symmetry.space_group_name_H-M   'P 1'
#
loop_
_entity.id
_entity.type
_entity.pdbx_description
1 polymer ?
#
loop_
_entity_poly.entity_id
_entity_poly.type
_entity_poly.pdbx_seq_one_letter_code
_entity_poly.pdbx_strand_id
1 'polypeptide(L)'
;MKQKGKFLLLLILAPLFIFNPLIAQLSNIDKILNTIQEKQKKNEPIGIKDFPGFMAKIPMPKEIKNILDNISITLPKIDITPTGFIVSGSATVYKATVSIGITVLIKEGKMSFKIAMPTGWKFSDTFKKLKVFDKLRLKKVYFVISEYAYRDLDLQVVINPGLNIGSDIELTNAVKDLKEMVDKVLGKFLVAEQLSIKFFGYIPENVSKATCTIIVPARIGIDFEELHKKGKIKVKPFINRIYTADFIASVSTKLDLYISTGVFVEIPKQKPLEFRGGVAFDPKVSKIAFEGIMKGMIKPAFGLDWLSLGNLGMRAGFIPAFPFIAEAGISGAVNIGDILKDASALINIDITGGSFIIDTKAKALNLDNLIALLVQMAKKDFKVKAMPPVRFSNLRLKVVPADAWIFGERYRAGLSAGGAVQIDTFKGSIDIDIIEIEKRLMAKGRLFPLKVPRKKPIFIITGTGPDRRYGTSDDSVILEIDLGARLPIDKQKFYFDGTIEITPIKLKQKARIGFEKGKFSTAFETKIFNLFSAKSSVSFNTKHPEDFIFEAGMQQDFGNYVNREVGKAMAKFEENAKRNLGNARKKVETIDEKMDDLRRKRDAAFRKLETGVAKEVRKLQEKIAKIDREISYWKEQCKGVKKIAYPFKKCGRKILKLIVEKTGLKIGKGVMTAGKKIIAGVGKAVAAIDKALKLEEAAQKVARAGLKVAQGSVKAISEVTRAITGGFFAVENASIKALGKDLIKGKFPRVSMKISIPRIVSFDFKELQFDITRPGKLFKDIARQIVDSVKKKKK
;
A
#
# COMPACT_ATOMS: atom_id res chain seq x y z
N MET A 1 10.03 39.10 26.83
CA MET A 1 11.07 39.99 26.22
C MET A 1 12.53 39.69 26.62
N LYS A 2 12.84 38.84 27.62
CA LYS A 2 14.24 38.58 28.03
C LYS A 2 15.03 37.52 27.23
N GLN A 3 14.41 36.80 26.28
CA GLN A 3 15.09 35.74 25.51
C GLN A 3 15.62 36.18 24.12
N LYS A 4 15.11 37.30 23.57
CA LYS A 4 15.60 37.82 22.27
C LYS A 4 16.93 38.58 22.37
N GLY A 5 17.29 39.11 23.54
CA GLY A 5 18.56 39.82 23.77
C GLY A 5 19.80 38.92 23.81
N LYS A 6 19.68 37.66 24.27
CA LYS A 6 20.82 36.73 24.34
C LYS A 6 21.21 36.15 22.98
N PHE A 7 20.26 36.00 22.06
CA PHE A 7 20.53 35.48 20.72
C PHE A 7 21.21 36.53 19.82
N LEU A 8 20.85 37.81 19.99
CA LEU A 8 21.49 38.92 19.28
C LEU A 8 22.94 39.16 19.78
N LEU A 9 23.19 39.00 21.08
CA LEU A 9 24.55 39.10 21.64
C LEU A 9 25.46 37.95 21.15
N LEU A 10 24.93 36.73 20.99
CA LEU A 10 25.68 35.59 20.43
C LEU A 10 25.98 35.74 18.94
N LEU A 11 25.07 36.35 18.16
CA LEU A 11 25.29 36.64 16.74
C LEU A 11 26.29 37.78 16.49
N ILE A 12 26.42 38.73 17.41
CA ILE A 12 27.40 39.83 17.33
C ILE A 12 28.78 39.36 17.84
N LEU A 13 28.83 38.42 18.80
CA LEU A 13 30.09 37.88 19.33
C LEU A 13 30.64 36.67 18.54
N ALA A 14 29.80 35.93 17.80
CA ALA A 14 30.25 34.79 16.99
C ALA A 14 31.29 35.15 15.91
N PRO A 15 31.19 36.28 15.19
CA PRO A 15 32.26 36.75 14.31
C PRO A 15 33.56 37.00 15.09
N LEU A 16 33.50 37.62 16.27
CA LEU A 16 34.69 37.90 17.09
C LEU A 16 35.41 36.63 17.56
N PHE A 17 34.69 35.52 17.80
CA PHE A 17 35.31 34.22 18.12
C PHE A 17 35.87 33.48 16.89
N ILE A 18 35.31 33.70 15.70
CA ILE A 18 35.82 33.14 14.42
C ILE A 18 37.02 33.94 13.91
N PHE A 19 37.06 35.26 14.16
CA PHE A 19 38.15 36.14 13.75
C PHE A 19 39.35 36.14 14.72
N ASN A 20 39.17 35.80 16.00
CA ASN A 20 40.27 35.80 16.98
C ASN A 20 41.48 34.93 16.59
N PRO A 21 41.32 33.66 16.14
CA PRO A 21 42.46 32.86 15.68
C PRO A 21 43.09 33.41 14.39
N LEU A 22 42.30 34.01 13.50
CA LEU A 22 42.79 34.63 12.26
C LEU A 22 43.60 35.91 12.56
N ILE A 23 43.12 36.75 13.49
CA ILE A 23 43.79 37.98 13.95
C ILE A 23 45.10 37.64 14.70
N ALA A 24 45.09 36.61 15.54
CA ALA A 24 46.30 36.13 16.21
C ALA A 24 47.33 35.54 15.22
N GLN A 25 46.87 34.85 14.17
CA GLN A 25 47.72 34.33 13.10
C GLN A 25 48.31 35.46 12.23
N LEU A 26 47.51 36.47 11.88
CA LEU A 26 47.96 37.65 11.15
C LEU A 26 48.99 38.45 11.95
N SER A 27 48.77 38.64 13.26
CA SER A 27 49.74 39.31 14.14
C SER A 27 51.08 38.58 14.22
N ASN A 28 51.09 37.24 14.21
CA ASN A 28 52.32 36.46 14.17
C ASN A 28 53.04 36.57 12.81
N ILE A 29 52.28 36.60 11.70
CA ILE A 29 52.82 36.80 10.36
C ILE A 29 53.46 38.19 10.24
N ASP A 30 52.80 39.23 10.74
CA ASP A 30 53.33 40.60 10.72
C ASP A 30 54.61 40.72 11.54
N LYS A 31 54.68 40.07 12.71
CA LYS A 31 55.91 40.01 13.52
C LYS A 31 57.06 39.29 12.81
N ILE A 32 56.76 38.17 12.15
CA ILE A 32 57.73 37.43 11.35
C ILE A 32 58.23 38.31 10.18
N LEU A 33 57.32 38.92 9.44
CA LEU A 33 57.64 39.77 8.29
C LEU A 33 58.48 40.98 8.72
N ASN A 34 58.13 41.66 9.81
CA ASN A 34 58.88 42.81 10.35
C ASN A 34 60.28 42.39 10.79
N THR A 35 60.42 41.27 11.50
CA THR A 35 61.74 40.74 11.93
C THR A 35 62.63 40.43 10.72
N ILE A 36 62.07 39.81 9.68
CA ILE A 36 62.79 39.45 8.46
C ILE A 36 63.17 40.71 7.66
N GLN A 37 62.28 41.68 7.55
CA GLN A 37 62.55 42.96 6.87
C GLN A 37 63.61 43.80 7.60
N GLU A 38 63.61 43.82 8.93
CA GLU A 38 64.65 44.49 9.73
C GLU A 38 66.02 43.87 9.54
N LYS A 39 66.11 42.53 9.60
CA LYS A 39 67.36 41.80 9.33
C LYS A 39 67.84 41.99 7.90
N GLN A 40 66.93 41.98 6.93
CA GLN A 40 67.24 42.25 5.52
C GLN A 40 67.83 43.65 5.33
N LYS A 41 67.25 44.70 5.94
CA LYS A 41 67.78 46.07 5.89
C LYS A 41 69.20 46.19 6.46
N LYS A 42 69.54 45.33 7.43
CA LYS A 42 70.87 45.27 8.06
C LYS A 42 71.84 44.30 7.37
N ASN A 43 71.44 43.65 6.28
CA ASN A 43 72.17 42.54 5.64
C ASN A 43 72.54 41.41 6.63
N GLU A 44 71.73 41.23 7.68
CA GLU A 44 71.93 40.17 8.67
C GLU A 44 71.39 38.84 8.14
N PRO A 45 72.07 37.71 8.44
CA PRO A 45 71.54 36.39 8.09
C PRO A 45 70.21 36.10 8.79
N ILE A 46 69.28 35.48 8.06
CA ILE A 46 67.97 35.06 8.59
C ILE A 46 68.01 33.56 8.86
N GLY A 47 67.97 33.18 10.13
CA GLY A 47 67.94 31.79 10.55
C GLY A 47 66.54 31.21 10.44
N ILE A 48 66.43 29.89 10.25
CA ILE A 48 65.13 29.18 10.30
C ILE A 48 64.47 29.35 11.69
N LYS A 49 65.28 29.51 12.75
CA LYS A 49 64.83 29.84 14.11
C LYS A 49 64.07 31.18 14.23
N ASP A 50 64.24 32.09 13.26
CA ASP A 50 63.54 33.38 13.24
C ASP A 50 62.08 33.23 12.78
N PHE A 51 61.62 32.01 12.48
CA PHE A 51 60.24 31.63 12.20
C PHE A 51 59.64 30.87 13.41
N PRO A 52 59.24 31.57 14.49
CA PRO A 52 58.82 30.96 15.75
C PRO A 52 57.59 30.04 15.61
N GLY A 53 57.66 28.88 16.26
CA GLY A 53 56.56 27.92 16.35
C GLY A 53 56.42 26.94 15.18
N PHE A 54 57.13 27.15 14.07
CA PHE A 54 57.11 26.26 12.90
C PHE A 54 57.85 24.93 13.16
N MET A 55 59.11 25.03 13.59
CA MET A 55 59.98 23.87 13.86
C MET A 55 59.48 22.96 14.99
N ALA A 56 58.61 23.46 15.85
CA ALA A 56 58.04 22.69 16.96
C ALA A 56 56.81 21.84 16.55
N LYS A 57 56.17 22.16 15.41
CA LYS A 57 54.89 21.56 15.00
C LYS A 57 55.00 20.47 13.94
N ILE A 58 56.16 20.35 13.28
CA ILE A 58 56.32 19.42 12.16
C ILE A 58 56.99 18.12 12.64
N PRO A 59 56.35 16.96 12.40
CA PRO A 59 56.96 15.67 12.71
C PRO A 59 58.13 15.41 11.75
N MET A 60 59.36 15.57 12.24
CA MET A 60 60.58 15.35 11.45
C MET A 60 61.70 14.67 12.27
N PRO A 61 62.63 13.95 11.63
CA PRO A 61 63.76 13.34 12.32
C PRO A 61 64.66 14.39 13.02
N LYS A 62 65.25 14.02 14.16
CA LYS A 62 66.15 14.89 14.94
C LYS A 62 67.35 15.37 14.11
N GLU A 63 67.85 14.52 13.22
CA GLU A 63 68.96 14.82 12.32
C GLU A 63 68.66 16.01 11.41
N ILE A 64 67.41 16.12 10.92
CA ILE A 64 66.97 17.25 10.09
C ILE A 64 66.79 18.50 10.92
N LYS A 65 66.20 18.37 12.12
CA LYS A 65 66.05 19.51 13.03
C LYS A 65 67.40 20.18 13.31
N ASN A 66 68.43 19.40 13.60
CA ASN A 66 69.79 19.90 13.81
C ASN A 66 70.39 20.59 12.58
N ILE A 67 70.08 20.13 11.36
CA ILE A 67 70.55 20.79 10.13
C ILE A 67 69.87 22.14 9.99
N LEU A 68 68.54 22.19 10.14
CA LEU A 68 67.74 23.40 9.98
C LEU A 68 68.07 24.46 11.04
N ASP A 69 68.32 24.05 12.28
CA ASP A 69 68.69 24.97 13.37
C ASP A 69 70.00 25.73 13.09
N ASN A 70 70.87 25.17 12.21
CA ASN A 70 72.14 25.75 11.81
C ASN A 70 72.11 26.47 10.45
N ILE A 71 70.97 26.45 9.75
CA ILE A 71 70.83 27.15 8.46
C ILE A 71 70.53 28.62 8.70
N SER A 72 71.38 29.47 8.12
CA SER A 72 71.19 30.92 8.05
C SER A 72 71.17 31.36 6.58
N ILE A 73 70.09 32.02 6.17
CA ILE A 73 69.90 32.57 4.84
C ILE A 73 70.67 33.89 4.76
N THR A 74 71.72 33.88 3.94
CA THR A 74 72.50 35.03 3.51
C THR A 74 71.87 35.64 2.26
N LEU A 75 71.94 36.98 2.15
CA LEU A 75 71.34 37.76 1.06
C LEU A 75 69.83 37.45 0.84
N PRO A 76 68.99 37.59 1.87
CA PRO A 76 67.57 37.28 1.76
C PRO A 76 66.85 38.25 0.82
N LYS A 77 66.01 37.70 -0.06
CA LYS A 77 65.04 38.40 -0.90
C LYS A 77 63.64 37.99 -0.47
N ILE A 78 62.78 38.97 -0.21
CA ILE A 78 61.39 38.75 0.19
C ILE A 78 60.48 39.13 -0.97
N ASP A 79 59.70 38.17 -1.45
CA ASP A 79 58.65 38.38 -2.46
C ASP A 79 57.28 38.17 -1.80
N ILE A 80 56.49 39.24 -1.67
CA ILE A 80 55.15 39.20 -1.06
C ILE A 80 54.11 38.90 -2.15
N THR A 81 53.19 37.98 -1.87
CA THR A 81 52.10 37.58 -2.77
C THR A 81 50.74 37.72 -2.08
N PRO A 82 49.61 37.76 -2.82
CA PRO A 82 48.28 37.85 -2.20
C PRO A 82 47.94 36.68 -1.26
N THR A 83 48.63 35.55 -1.39
CA THR A 83 48.39 34.33 -0.62
C THR A 83 49.47 34.04 0.41
N GLY A 84 50.54 34.83 0.49
CA GLY A 84 51.75 34.45 1.22
C GLY A 84 52.93 35.41 1.07
N PHE A 85 54.09 35.02 1.58
CA PHE A 85 55.37 35.61 1.21
C PHE A 85 56.42 34.52 1.03
N ILE A 86 57.40 34.79 0.17
CA ILE A 86 58.49 33.90 -0.14
C ILE A 86 59.78 34.58 0.29
N VAL A 87 60.55 33.95 1.17
CA VAL A 87 61.91 34.38 1.53
C VAL A 87 62.89 33.46 0.82
N SER A 88 63.62 34.00 -0.14
CA SER A 88 64.64 33.25 -0.89
C SER A 88 66.03 33.82 -0.63
N GLY A 89 67.06 33.00 -0.80
CA GLY A 89 68.44 33.44 -0.62
C GLY A 89 69.41 32.28 -0.72
N SER A 90 70.64 32.51 -0.28
CA SER A 90 71.68 31.47 -0.25
C SER A 90 71.99 31.08 1.18
N ALA A 91 72.26 29.81 1.46
CA ALA A 91 72.75 29.37 2.76
C ALA A 91 73.84 28.33 2.60
N THR A 92 74.66 28.15 3.62
CA THR A 92 75.66 27.08 3.63
C THR A 92 75.06 25.83 4.27
N VAL A 93 74.89 24.77 3.48
CA VAL A 93 74.45 23.44 3.93
C VAL A 93 75.56 22.46 3.57
N TYR A 94 76.06 21.70 4.56
CA TYR A 94 77.17 20.77 4.37
C TYR A 94 78.43 21.39 3.71
N LYS A 95 78.81 22.59 4.16
CA LYS A 95 79.96 23.37 3.63
C LYS A 95 79.83 23.81 2.15
N ALA A 96 78.65 23.65 1.54
CA ALA A 96 78.36 24.15 0.20
C ALA A 96 77.29 25.23 0.25
N THR A 97 77.44 26.27 -0.56
CA THR A 97 76.42 27.31 -0.73
C THR A 97 75.29 26.77 -1.60
N VAL A 98 74.07 26.82 -1.09
CA VAL A 98 72.86 26.34 -1.75
C VAL A 98 71.76 27.38 -1.76
N SER A 99 70.85 27.28 -2.73
CA SER A 99 69.65 28.11 -2.78
C SER A 99 68.61 27.59 -1.80
N ILE A 100 68.03 28.51 -1.02
CA ILE A 100 66.94 28.22 -0.09
C ILE A 100 65.75 29.11 -0.44
N GLY A 101 64.55 28.53 -0.39
CA GLY A 101 63.28 29.25 -0.50
C GLY A 101 62.32 28.82 0.61
N ILE A 102 61.86 29.77 1.41
CA ILE A 102 60.84 29.59 2.44
C ILE A 102 59.54 30.18 1.90
N THR A 103 58.49 29.37 1.81
CA THR A 103 57.16 29.82 1.38
C THR A 103 56.19 29.79 2.56
N VAL A 104 55.62 30.94 2.90
CA VAL A 104 54.63 31.08 3.98
C VAL A 104 53.30 31.46 3.36
N LEU A 105 52.22 30.73 3.66
CA LEU A 105 50.88 31.06 3.17
C LEU A 105 50.01 31.73 4.25
N ILE A 106 49.45 32.90 3.93
CA ILE A 106 48.70 33.77 4.85
C ILE A 106 47.33 33.19 5.23
N LYS A 107 46.70 32.41 4.33
CA LYS A 107 45.29 31.97 4.50
C LYS A 107 45.05 30.99 5.66
N GLU A 108 46.09 30.34 6.18
CA GLU A 108 45.96 29.32 7.25
C GLU A 108 47.10 29.34 8.28
N GLY A 109 48.03 30.30 8.19
CA GLY A 109 49.21 30.36 9.08
C GLY A 109 50.13 29.14 8.99
N LYS A 110 50.05 28.40 7.88
CA LYS A 110 50.83 27.19 7.61
C LYS A 110 52.02 27.52 6.72
N MET A 111 53.16 26.89 6.98
CA MET A 111 54.39 27.18 6.23
C MET A 111 54.95 25.92 5.54
N SER A 112 55.74 26.14 4.49
CA SER A 112 56.52 25.10 3.83
C SER A 112 57.91 25.63 3.42
N PHE A 113 58.93 24.82 3.63
CA PHE A 113 60.33 25.17 3.43
C PHE A 113 60.89 24.28 2.33
N LYS A 114 61.47 24.88 1.29
CA LYS A 114 62.08 24.19 0.16
C LYS A 114 63.57 24.55 0.08
N ILE A 115 64.42 23.57 0.30
CA ILE A 115 65.88 23.74 0.35
C ILE A 115 66.47 22.94 -0.82
N ALA A 116 67.18 23.60 -1.73
CA ALA A 116 67.96 22.89 -2.73
C ALA A 116 69.20 22.29 -2.07
N MET A 117 69.45 21.01 -2.26
CA MET A 117 70.63 20.35 -1.69
C MET A 117 71.84 20.53 -2.61
N PRO A 118 73.07 20.42 -2.06
CA PRO A 118 74.29 20.49 -2.87
C PRO A 118 74.30 19.44 -3.98
N THR A 119 74.93 19.76 -5.10
CA THR A 119 75.11 18.80 -6.21
C THR A 119 75.89 17.58 -5.72
N GLY A 120 75.37 16.39 -5.99
CA GLY A 120 75.99 15.12 -5.56
C GLY A 120 75.64 14.65 -4.15
N TRP A 121 74.71 15.33 -3.45
CA TRP A 121 74.18 14.90 -2.16
C TRP A 121 73.66 13.46 -2.17
N LYS A 122 73.94 12.71 -1.10
CA LYS A 122 73.50 11.33 -0.87
C LYS A 122 72.66 11.22 0.40
N PHE A 123 71.79 10.21 0.47
CA PHE A 123 70.96 9.97 1.66
C PHE A 123 71.80 9.74 2.91
N SER A 124 72.92 9.03 2.80
CA SER A 124 73.82 8.76 3.94
C SER A 124 74.52 10.01 4.49
N ASP A 125 74.60 11.11 3.73
CA ASP A 125 75.16 12.38 4.20
C ASP A 125 74.29 12.99 5.32
N THR A 126 72.98 12.67 5.33
CA THR A 126 72.01 13.15 6.32
C THR A 126 71.49 12.03 7.23
N PHE A 127 71.19 10.87 6.65
CA PHE A 127 70.57 9.74 7.31
C PHE A 127 71.41 8.48 7.11
N LYS A 128 72.33 8.20 8.05
CA LYS A 128 73.21 7.02 7.97
C LYS A 128 72.45 5.70 7.74
N LYS A 129 71.25 5.57 8.32
CA LYS A 129 70.36 4.39 8.18
C LYS A 129 69.75 4.22 6.78
N LEU A 130 69.84 5.24 5.92
CA LEU A 130 69.25 5.25 4.57
C LEU A 130 70.30 5.08 3.46
N LYS A 131 71.53 4.62 3.79
CA LYS A 131 72.63 4.38 2.84
C LYS A 131 72.25 3.53 1.63
N VAL A 132 71.25 2.66 1.76
CA VAL A 132 70.73 1.85 0.65
C VAL A 132 70.25 2.70 -0.55
N PHE A 133 69.77 3.93 -0.29
CA PHE A 133 69.27 4.84 -1.32
C PHE A 133 70.37 5.67 -2.02
N ASP A 134 71.62 5.64 -1.55
CA ASP A 134 72.75 6.37 -2.19
C ASP A 134 73.06 5.88 -3.61
N LYS A 135 72.58 4.69 -3.97
CA LYS A 135 72.69 4.14 -5.33
C LYS A 135 71.85 4.93 -6.34
N LEU A 136 70.87 5.70 -5.88
CA LEU A 136 70.05 6.54 -6.74
C LEU A 136 70.85 7.80 -7.11
N ARG A 137 71.22 7.92 -8.39
CA ARG A 137 71.90 9.12 -8.90
C ARG A 137 70.87 10.24 -9.04
N LEU A 138 70.75 11.05 -7.99
CA LEU A 138 69.80 12.14 -7.89
C LEU A 138 70.36 13.46 -8.46
N LYS A 139 69.51 14.21 -9.19
CA LYS A 139 69.77 15.55 -9.71
C LYS A 139 68.72 16.54 -9.20
N LYS A 140 69.16 17.76 -8.86
CA LYS A 140 68.29 18.82 -8.36
C LYS A 140 67.45 18.34 -7.17
N VAL A 141 68.13 17.89 -6.13
CA VAL A 141 67.49 17.40 -4.90
C VAL A 141 66.93 18.58 -4.12
N TYR A 142 65.69 18.47 -3.68
CA TYR A 142 65.02 19.42 -2.82
C TYR A 142 64.52 18.73 -1.55
N PHE A 143 64.84 19.31 -0.40
CA PHE A 143 64.12 19.01 0.83
C PHE A 143 62.93 19.93 0.94
N VAL A 144 61.73 19.35 1.02
CA VAL A 144 60.46 20.07 1.20
C VAL A 144 59.87 19.68 2.54
N ILE A 145 59.89 20.61 3.47
CA ILE A 145 59.34 20.45 4.81
C ILE A 145 58.02 21.19 4.85
N SER A 146 56.95 20.53 5.28
CA SER A 146 55.62 21.13 5.26
C SER A 146 54.83 20.80 6.51
N GLU A 147 54.00 21.75 6.97
CA GLU A 147 53.00 21.51 8.01
C GLU A 147 51.71 20.88 7.47
N TYR A 148 51.53 20.85 6.14
CA TYR A 148 50.30 20.44 5.49
C TYR A 148 50.54 19.75 4.15
N ALA A 149 49.52 19.04 3.68
CA ALA A 149 49.58 18.41 2.37
C ALA A 149 49.26 19.41 1.26
N TYR A 150 50.07 19.44 0.20
CA TYR A 150 49.79 20.21 -1.03
C TYR A 150 50.46 19.58 -2.24
N ARG A 151 50.13 20.04 -3.46
CA ARG A 151 50.81 19.61 -4.69
C ARG A 151 51.84 20.65 -5.09
N ASP A 152 53.13 20.30 -5.06
CA ASP A 152 54.20 21.16 -5.57
C ASP A 152 54.19 21.07 -7.10
N LEU A 153 54.00 22.20 -7.78
CA LEU A 153 53.87 22.24 -9.24
C LEU A 153 55.22 22.04 -9.96
N ASP A 154 56.34 22.45 -9.34
CA ASP A 154 57.68 22.29 -9.91
C ASP A 154 58.12 20.82 -9.84
N LEU A 155 57.83 20.17 -8.72
CA LEU A 155 58.16 18.77 -8.47
C LEU A 155 57.09 17.81 -9.01
N GLN A 156 55.89 18.31 -9.33
CA GLN A 156 54.70 17.59 -9.79
C GLN A 156 54.17 16.49 -8.85
N VAL A 157 54.56 16.52 -7.58
CA VAL A 157 54.25 15.52 -6.54
C VAL A 157 53.39 16.10 -5.41
N VAL A 158 52.74 15.21 -4.65
CA VAL A 158 52.03 15.58 -3.42
C VAL A 158 53.04 15.63 -2.26
N ILE A 159 53.23 16.80 -1.69
CA ILE A 159 53.99 17.04 -0.46
C ILE A 159 53.10 16.64 0.72
N ASN A 160 53.59 15.81 1.62
CA ASN A 160 52.91 15.44 2.86
C ASN A 160 53.39 16.31 4.04
N PRO A 161 52.60 16.44 5.13
CA PRO A 161 53.10 17.04 6.36
C PRO A 161 54.32 16.27 6.87
N GLY A 162 55.44 16.96 7.15
CA GLY A 162 56.73 16.34 7.49
C GLY A 162 57.84 16.68 6.50
N LEU A 163 58.89 15.86 6.45
CA LEU A 163 59.98 15.99 5.47
C LEU A 163 59.67 15.17 4.21
N ASN A 164 59.78 15.85 3.07
CA ASN A 164 59.68 15.28 1.74
C ASN A 164 60.98 15.57 0.98
N ILE A 165 61.37 14.68 0.08
CA ILE A 165 62.57 14.80 -0.73
C ILE A 165 62.15 14.64 -2.18
N GLY A 166 62.19 15.73 -2.95
CA GLY A 166 61.90 15.72 -4.38
C GLY A 166 63.20 15.75 -5.18
N SER A 167 63.33 14.94 -6.22
CA SER A 167 64.50 14.97 -7.09
C SER A 167 64.18 14.44 -8.48
N ASP A 168 64.98 14.84 -9.46
CA ASP A 168 65.07 14.12 -10.74
C ASP A 168 66.06 12.97 -10.60
N ILE A 169 65.84 11.84 -11.28
CA ILE A 169 66.83 10.75 -11.40
C ILE A 169 67.59 10.92 -12.70
N GLU A 170 68.92 10.89 -12.63
CA GLU A 170 69.76 10.91 -13.81
C GLU A 170 69.77 9.55 -14.51
N LEU A 171 69.28 9.51 -15.75
CA LEU A 171 69.29 8.33 -16.61
C LEU A 171 70.05 8.66 -17.88
N THR A 172 71.36 8.81 -17.75
CA THR A 172 72.19 9.43 -18.79
C THR A 172 72.21 8.66 -20.12
N ASN A 173 71.89 7.35 -20.14
CA ASN A 173 71.89 6.53 -21.36
C ASN A 173 70.54 5.89 -21.69
N ALA A 174 69.84 5.31 -20.70
CA ALA A 174 68.61 4.53 -20.96
C ALA A 174 67.44 5.35 -21.53
N VAL A 175 67.29 6.63 -21.16
CA VAL A 175 66.23 7.50 -21.72
C VAL A 175 66.53 7.91 -23.15
N LYS A 176 67.82 8.12 -23.47
CA LYS A 176 68.26 8.41 -24.85
C LYS A 176 68.01 7.19 -25.75
N ASP A 177 68.37 6.00 -25.29
CA ASP A 177 68.16 4.76 -26.03
C ASP A 177 66.66 4.43 -26.18
N LEU A 178 65.86 4.62 -25.13
CA LEU A 178 64.41 4.45 -25.20
C LEU A 178 63.77 5.45 -26.16
N LYS A 179 64.20 6.72 -26.13
CA LYS A 179 63.72 7.76 -27.04
C LYS A 179 64.12 7.47 -28.49
N GLU A 180 65.37 7.09 -28.75
CA GLU A 180 65.83 6.69 -30.08
C GLU A 180 65.10 5.46 -30.60
N MET A 181 64.83 4.48 -29.74
CA MET A 181 64.07 3.27 -30.10
C MET A 181 62.60 3.62 -30.40
N VAL A 182 61.96 4.47 -29.59
CA VAL A 182 60.59 4.96 -29.80
C VAL A 182 60.47 5.78 -31.08
N ASP A 183 61.43 6.67 -31.33
CA ASP A 183 61.47 7.52 -32.53
C ASP A 183 61.71 6.69 -33.81
N LYS A 184 62.54 5.65 -33.74
CA LYS A 184 62.85 4.75 -34.88
C LYS A 184 61.74 3.75 -35.19
N VAL A 185 61.06 3.21 -34.19
CA VAL A 185 60.07 2.12 -34.37
C VAL A 185 58.66 2.65 -34.63
N LEU A 186 58.28 3.79 -34.05
CA LEU A 186 56.86 4.19 -33.95
C LEU A 186 56.52 5.58 -34.50
N GLY A 187 57.49 6.33 -35.03
CA GLY A 187 57.36 7.56 -35.85
C GLY A 187 56.16 8.50 -35.61
N LYS A 188 56.41 9.73 -35.15
CA LYS A 188 55.50 10.91 -35.18
C LYS A 188 54.06 10.80 -34.59
N PHE A 189 53.59 9.64 -34.11
CA PHE A 189 52.20 9.44 -33.64
C PHE A 189 52.10 9.11 -32.14
N LEU A 190 53.13 9.40 -31.36
CA LEU A 190 53.26 9.04 -29.95
C LEU A 190 53.20 10.29 -29.06
N VAL A 191 52.40 10.26 -28.00
CA VAL A 191 52.29 11.34 -26.99
C VAL A 191 53.38 11.16 -25.94
N ALA A 192 54.66 11.37 -26.28
CA ALA A 192 55.74 11.37 -25.29
C ALA A 192 56.04 12.80 -24.82
N GLU A 193 55.40 13.23 -23.73
CA GLU A 193 55.83 14.43 -23.01
C GLU A 193 57.01 14.05 -22.09
N GLN A 194 58.15 14.73 -22.26
CA GLN A 194 59.40 14.67 -21.46
C GLN A 194 59.53 13.53 -20.42
N LEU A 195 60.38 12.55 -20.71
CA LEU A 195 60.77 11.48 -19.77
C LEU A 195 61.71 12.02 -18.67
N SER A 196 61.18 12.71 -17.67
CA SER A 196 61.91 12.95 -16.42
C SER A 196 61.44 11.96 -15.37
N ILE A 197 62.26 10.95 -15.00
CA ILE A 197 61.94 10.11 -13.84
C ILE A 197 62.05 10.96 -12.58
N LYS A 198 60.96 11.02 -11.83
CA LYS A 198 60.90 11.72 -10.56
C LYS A 198 61.15 10.75 -9.42
N PHE A 199 61.95 11.19 -8.46
CA PHE A 199 62.11 10.56 -7.17
C PHE A 199 61.35 11.38 -6.12
N PHE A 200 60.64 10.69 -5.24
CA PHE A 200 59.96 11.27 -4.11
C PHE A 200 60.19 10.45 -2.83
N GLY A 201 60.89 11.01 -1.86
CA GLY A 201 61.02 10.44 -0.52
C GLY A 201 60.08 11.13 0.46
N TYR A 202 59.44 10.37 1.35
CA TYR A 202 58.76 10.90 2.53
C TYR A 202 59.37 10.28 3.77
N ILE A 203 59.84 11.13 4.69
CA ILE A 203 60.52 10.71 5.91
C ILE A 203 59.76 11.31 7.10
N PRO A 204 58.87 10.53 7.74
CA PRO A 204 58.19 10.98 8.96
C PRO A 204 59.18 11.01 10.15
N GLU A 205 58.75 11.55 11.29
CA GLU A 205 59.54 11.62 12.54
C GLU A 205 60.25 10.31 12.89
N ASN A 206 59.56 9.18 12.70
CA ASN A 206 60.17 7.86 12.78
C ASN A 206 60.71 7.43 11.40
N VAL A 207 62.03 7.59 11.19
CA VAL A 207 62.74 7.22 9.96
C VAL A 207 62.50 5.76 9.51
N SER A 208 62.15 4.85 10.43
CA SER A 208 61.79 3.45 10.08
C SER A 208 60.44 3.29 9.38
N LYS A 209 59.70 4.38 9.15
CA LYS A 209 58.49 4.44 8.33
C LYS A 209 58.70 5.24 7.03
N ALA A 210 59.95 5.55 6.66
CA ALA A 210 60.21 6.30 5.45
C ALA A 210 59.78 5.51 4.21
N THR A 211 59.25 6.23 3.22
CA THR A 211 58.83 5.68 1.94
C THR A 211 59.53 6.42 0.82
N CYS A 212 59.96 5.69 -0.20
CA CYS A 212 60.56 6.20 -1.42
C CYS A 212 59.67 5.79 -2.58
N THR A 213 59.30 6.72 -3.44
CA THR A 213 58.50 6.51 -4.63
C THR A 213 59.26 7.03 -5.85
N ILE A 214 59.43 6.17 -6.83
CA ILE A 214 59.94 6.50 -8.16
C ILE A 214 58.74 6.57 -9.09
N ILE A 215 58.60 7.68 -9.79
CA ILE A 215 57.55 7.90 -10.79
C ILE A 215 58.22 8.04 -12.15
N VAL A 216 57.98 7.09 -13.02
CA VAL A 216 58.37 7.14 -14.44
C VAL A 216 57.13 7.59 -15.23
N PRO A 217 57.10 8.82 -15.75
CA PRO A 217 56.02 9.27 -16.60
C PRO A 217 56.09 8.55 -17.95
N ALA A 218 55.51 7.36 -18.02
CA ALA A 218 55.34 6.62 -19.25
C ALA A 218 53.93 6.91 -19.76
N ARG A 219 53.76 7.95 -20.60
CA ARG A 219 52.47 8.25 -21.27
C ARG A 219 52.48 7.81 -22.72
N ILE A 220 53.02 6.64 -22.98
CA ILE A 220 53.26 6.11 -24.31
C ILE A 220 51.94 5.54 -24.85
N GLY A 221 51.56 5.93 -26.06
CA GLY A 221 50.26 5.56 -26.60
C GLY A 221 50.05 5.85 -28.08
N ILE A 222 48.84 5.55 -28.55
CA ILE A 222 48.36 5.74 -29.91
C ILE A 222 47.12 6.65 -29.87
N ASP A 223 47.11 7.71 -30.70
CA ASP A 223 45.94 8.57 -30.95
C ASP A 223 45.26 8.16 -32.26
N PHE A 224 44.21 7.35 -32.16
CA PHE A 224 43.44 6.88 -33.31
C PHE A 224 42.60 8.01 -33.94
N GLU A 225 42.16 8.99 -33.17
CA GLU A 225 41.43 10.14 -33.70
C GLU A 225 42.32 10.97 -34.63
N GLU A 226 43.58 11.18 -34.23
CA GLU A 226 44.58 11.84 -35.06
C GLU A 226 44.94 11.03 -36.30
N LEU A 227 45.08 9.69 -36.17
CA LEU A 227 45.28 8.80 -37.32
C LEU A 227 44.12 8.89 -38.32
N HIS A 228 42.87 9.00 -37.85
CA HIS A 228 41.69 9.18 -38.70
C HIS A 228 41.69 10.56 -39.36
N LYS A 229 41.92 11.64 -38.59
CA LYS A 229 42.01 13.02 -39.12
C LYS A 229 43.07 13.15 -40.22
N LYS A 230 44.19 12.43 -40.11
CA LYS A 230 45.27 12.39 -41.09
C LYS A 230 45.05 11.39 -42.23
N GLY A 231 43.89 10.74 -42.30
CA GLY A 231 43.54 9.78 -43.35
C GLY A 231 44.33 8.46 -43.31
N LYS A 232 45.03 8.16 -42.21
CA LYS A 232 45.78 6.90 -42.04
C LYS A 232 44.86 5.72 -41.72
N ILE A 233 43.68 5.99 -41.16
CA ILE A 233 42.59 5.03 -41.02
C ILE A 233 41.31 5.61 -41.63
N LYS A 234 40.58 4.78 -42.38
CA LYS A 234 39.39 5.20 -43.15
C LYS A 234 38.10 5.22 -42.31
N VAL A 235 38.07 4.43 -41.23
CA VAL A 235 36.90 4.28 -40.37
C VAL A 235 37.09 5.12 -39.12
N LYS A 236 36.05 5.87 -38.73
CA LYS A 236 36.06 6.62 -37.48
C LYS A 236 36.25 5.65 -36.31
N PRO A 237 37.27 5.84 -35.47
CA PRO A 237 37.61 4.87 -34.44
C PRO A 237 36.59 4.90 -33.29
N PHE A 238 36.37 3.73 -32.69
CA PHE A 238 35.57 3.60 -31.47
C PHE A 238 36.32 4.05 -30.21
N ILE A 239 37.65 4.06 -30.26
CA ILE A 239 38.56 4.52 -29.21
C ILE A 239 39.32 5.72 -29.76
N ASN A 240 39.29 6.86 -29.08
CA ASN A 240 40.05 8.04 -29.49
C ASN A 240 41.55 7.85 -29.24
N ARG A 241 41.91 7.44 -28.01
CA ARG A 241 43.32 7.29 -27.58
C ARG A 241 43.49 6.10 -26.65
N ILE A 242 44.64 5.46 -26.73
CA ILE A 242 45.11 4.49 -25.73
C ILE A 242 46.52 4.90 -25.33
N TYR A 243 46.78 5.17 -24.07
CA TYR A 243 48.11 5.55 -23.59
C TYR A 243 48.39 5.01 -22.19
N THR A 244 49.64 4.71 -21.87
CA THR A 244 50.03 4.19 -20.56
C THR A 244 49.88 5.26 -19.47
N ALA A 245 49.61 4.82 -18.25
CA ALA A 245 49.68 5.65 -17.06
C ALA A 245 51.13 5.71 -16.54
N ASP A 246 51.41 6.66 -15.64
CA ASP A 246 52.71 6.75 -15.00
C ASP A 246 53.03 5.42 -14.28
N PHE A 247 54.25 4.92 -14.48
CA PHE A 247 54.76 3.77 -13.75
C PHE A 247 55.29 4.25 -12.40
N ILE A 248 54.78 3.65 -11.33
CA ILE A 248 55.05 4.03 -9.95
C ILE A 248 55.68 2.85 -9.24
N ALA A 249 56.88 3.02 -8.71
CA ALA A 249 57.52 2.04 -7.83
C ALA A 249 57.75 2.67 -6.46
N SER A 250 57.10 2.16 -5.43
CA SER A 250 57.22 2.62 -4.05
C SER A 250 57.88 1.54 -3.19
N VAL A 251 58.82 1.94 -2.33
CA VAL A 251 59.53 1.08 -1.39
C VAL A 251 59.48 1.73 -0.01
N SER A 252 59.07 0.96 1.00
CA SER A 252 59.16 1.38 2.40
C SER A 252 60.49 0.93 3.04
N THR A 253 60.88 1.52 4.17
CA THR A 253 62.00 1.03 5.00
C THR A 253 61.78 -0.35 5.61
N LYS A 254 60.57 -0.92 5.49
CA LYS A 254 60.27 -2.33 5.81
C LYS A 254 60.39 -3.26 4.61
N LEU A 255 60.85 -2.73 3.47
CA LEU A 255 60.97 -3.41 2.18
C LEU A 255 59.63 -3.81 1.55
N ASP A 256 58.54 -3.15 1.93
CA ASP A 256 57.26 -3.30 1.20
C ASP A 256 57.46 -2.67 -0.18
N LEU A 257 57.42 -3.49 -1.23
CA LEU A 257 57.55 -3.04 -2.62
C LEU A 257 56.16 -2.97 -3.24
N TYR A 258 55.82 -1.81 -3.78
CA TYR A 258 54.61 -1.61 -4.57
C TYR A 258 54.96 -1.09 -5.94
N ILE A 259 54.68 -1.86 -6.98
CA ILE A 259 54.85 -1.45 -8.37
C ILE A 259 53.45 -1.30 -8.96
N SER A 260 53.12 -0.17 -9.57
CA SER A 260 51.88 0.04 -10.29
C SER A 260 52.11 0.74 -11.61
N THR A 261 51.33 0.36 -12.60
CA THR A 261 51.24 1.03 -13.90
C THR A 261 49.82 0.93 -14.39
N GLY A 262 49.51 1.51 -15.53
CA GLY A 262 48.18 1.42 -16.09
C GLY A 262 48.10 1.80 -17.54
N VAL A 263 46.88 1.79 -18.05
CA VAL A 263 46.50 2.24 -19.38
C VAL A 263 45.25 3.09 -19.26
N PHE A 264 45.27 4.25 -19.89
CA PHE A 264 44.11 5.08 -20.13
C PHE A 264 43.54 4.75 -21.50
N VAL A 265 42.21 4.60 -21.56
CA VAL A 265 41.46 4.40 -22.81
C VAL A 265 40.44 5.53 -22.93
N GLU A 266 40.64 6.42 -23.90
CA GLU A 266 39.71 7.50 -24.21
C GLU A 266 38.71 7.02 -25.26
N ILE A 267 37.43 7.06 -24.93
CA ILE A 267 36.33 6.71 -25.83
C ILE A 267 35.53 7.99 -26.12
N PRO A 268 35.04 8.20 -27.36
CA PRO A 268 34.28 9.39 -27.70
C PRO A 268 33.14 9.69 -26.72
N LYS A 269 33.00 10.96 -26.33
CA LYS A 269 31.90 11.48 -25.49
C LYS A 269 31.83 10.92 -24.06
N GLN A 270 32.91 10.33 -23.53
CA GLN A 270 32.99 9.94 -22.12
C GLN A 270 34.36 10.27 -21.51
N LYS A 271 34.44 10.27 -20.18
CA LYS A 271 35.72 10.43 -19.48
C LYS A 271 36.63 9.23 -19.76
N PRO A 272 37.96 9.42 -19.81
CA PRO A 272 38.90 8.33 -20.00
C PRO A 272 38.69 7.21 -18.98
N LEU A 273 38.69 5.96 -19.43
CA LEU A 273 38.73 4.80 -18.56
C LEU A 273 40.17 4.59 -18.11
N GLU A 274 40.39 4.47 -16.81
CA GLU A 274 41.72 4.26 -16.24
C GLU A 274 41.85 2.84 -15.74
N PHE A 275 42.64 2.01 -16.41
CA PHE A 275 42.96 0.65 -15.99
C PHE A 275 44.32 0.68 -15.28
N ARG A 276 44.36 0.55 -13.96
CA ARG A 276 45.60 0.40 -13.19
C ARG A 276 45.83 -1.04 -12.78
N GLY A 277 47.01 -1.54 -13.07
CA GLY A 277 47.54 -2.78 -12.48
C GLY A 277 48.57 -2.45 -11.42
N GLY A 278 48.74 -3.34 -10.44
CA GLY A 278 49.83 -3.23 -9.48
C GLY A 278 50.19 -4.56 -8.85
N VAL A 279 51.42 -4.66 -8.39
CA VAL A 279 51.97 -5.76 -7.61
C VAL A 279 52.45 -5.19 -6.29
N ALA A 280 51.89 -5.70 -5.19
CA ALA A 280 52.36 -5.42 -3.84
C ALA A 280 53.07 -6.66 -3.29
N PHE A 281 54.25 -6.46 -2.72
CA PHE A 281 55.00 -7.48 -2.00
C PHE A 281 55.09 -7.10 -0.53
N ASP A 282 54.54 -7.95 0.34
CA ASP A 282 54.70 -7.86 1.79
C ASP A 282 55.68 -8.97 2.25
N PRO A 283 56.93 -8.61 2.61
CA PRO A 283 57.93 -9.57 3.01
C PRO A 283 57.60 -10.30 4.33
N LYS A 284 56.75 -9.73 5.20
CA LYS A 284 56.45 -10.33 6.52
C LYS A 284 55.56 -11.55 6.43
N VAL A 285 54.65 -11.55 5.45
CA VAL A 285 53.73 -12.66 5.18
C VAL A 285 54.05 -13.38 3.86
N SER A 286 55.19 -13.03 3.23
CA SER A 286 55.60 -13.51 1.91
C SER A 286 54.49 -13.40 0.86
N LYS A 287 53.60 -12.41 0.95
CA LYS A 287 52.42 -12.32 0.07
C LYS A 287 52.73 -11.47 -1.14
N ILE A 288 52.46 -11.99 -2.34
CA ILE A 288 52.41 -11.21 -3.58
C ILE A 288 50.94 -10.99 -3.90
N ALA A 289 50.51 -9.74 -3.97
CA ALA A 289 49.15 -9.37 -4.37
C ALA A 289 49.19 -8.65 -5.71
N PHE A 290 48.41 -9.15 -6.67
CA PHE A 290 48.11 -8.47 -7.92
C PHE A 290 46.78 -7.73 -7.76
N GLU A 291 46.77 -6.46 -8.14
CA GLU A 291 45.58 -5.60 -8.09
C GLU A 291 45.35 -5.03 -9.47
N GLY A 292 44.10 -5.08 -9.95
CA GLY A 292 43.66 -4.49 -11.20
C GLY A 292 42.42 -3.64 -10.94
N ILE A 293 42.44 -2.36 -11.29
CA ILE A 293 41.30 -1.46 -11.07
C ILE A 293 41.02 -0.71 -12.37
N MET A 294 39.79 -0.80 -12.86
CA MET A 294 39.26 0.09 -13.88
C MET A 294 38.44 1.19 -13.22
N LYS A 295 38.87 2.45 -13.28
CA LYS A 295 38.04 3.60 -12.90
C LYS A 295 37.29 4.15 -14.10
N GLY A 296 36.05 4.58 -13.86
CA GLY A 296 35.14 5.05 -14.90
C GLY A 296 34.09 4.00 -15.27
N MET A 297 33.15 4.38 -16.13
CA MET A 297 32.01 3.55 -16.55
C MET A 297 32.11 3.27 -18.06
N ILE A 298 32.09 2.00 -18.44
CA ILE A 298 31.88 1.54 -19.81
C ILE A 298 30.39 1.72 -20.14
N LYS A 299 30.09 2.57 -21.14
CA LYS A 299 28.73 2.80 -21.64
C LYS A 299 28.71 2.84 -23.18
N PRO A 300 27.93 1.99 -23.87
CA PRO A 300 27.20 0.83 -23.35
C PRO A 300 28.14 -0.34 -23.01
N ALA A 301 27.81 -1.12 -21.97
CA ALA A 301 28.51 -2.36 -21.66
C ALA A 301 27.95 -3.53 -22.49
N PHE A 302 28.83 -4.38 -23.03
CA PHE A 302 28.46 -5.53 -23.88
C PHE A 302 27.55 -5.20 -25.08
N GLY A 303 27.59 -3.95 -25.58
CA GLY A 303 26.71 -3.52 -26.67
C GLY A 303 25.24 -3.30 -26.27
N LEU A 304 24.91 -3.36 -24.98
CA LEU A 304 23.57 -3.11 -24.46
C LEU A 304 23.42 -1.65 -24.04
N ASP A 305 22.62 -0.88 -24.79
CA ASP A 305 22.38 0.56 -24.57
C ASP A 305 21.88 0.90 -23.15
N TRP A 306 21.25 -0.07 -22.48
CA TRP A 306 20.71 0.06 -21.13
C TRP A 306 21.65 -0.46 -20.03
N LEU A 307 22.82 -1.01 -20.34
CA LEU A 307 23.75 -1.52 -19.32
C LEU A 307 25.02 -0.68 -19.30
N SER A 308 25.53 -0.37 -18.11
CA SER A 308 26.86 0.20 -17.95
C SER A 308 27.58 -0.46 -16.78
N LEU A 309 28.87 -0.70 -16.96
CA LEU A 309 29.74 -1.32 -15.96
C LEU A 309 30.88 -0.39 -15.64
N GLY A 310 31.20 -0.19 -14.36
CA GLY A 310 32.31 0.68 -14.01
C GLY A 310 32.94 0.39 -12.68
N ASN A 311 34.03 1.10 -12.39
CA ASN A 311 34.77 0.99 -11.14
C ASN A 311 35.12 -0.47 -10.80
N LEU A 312 35.52 -1.24 -11.82
CA LEU A 312 35.81 -2.66 -11.66
C LEU A 312 37.11 -2.82 -10.87
N GLY A 313 37.09 -3.54 -9.75
CA GLY A 313 38.28 -3.92 -8.99
C GLY A 313 38.46 -5.43 -9.03
N MET A 314 39.66 -5.88 -9.38
CA MET A 314 40.12 -7.26 -9.35
C MET A 314 41.30 -7.36 -8.38
N ARG A 315 41.30 -8.39 -7.53
CA ARG A 315 42.43 -8.70 -6.66
C ARG A 315 42.73 -10.19 -6.73
N ALA A 316 44.00 -10.53 -6.92
CA ALA A 316 44.50 -11.89 -6.87
C ALA A 316 45.68 -11.97 -5.88
N GLY A 317 45.56 -12.79 -4.85
CA GLY A 317 46.61 -12.99 -3.84
C GLY A 317 47.29 -14.35 -3.98
N PHE A 318 48.63 -14.36 -3.94
CA PHE A 318 49.44 -15.57 -3.95
C PHE A 318 50.28 -15.66 -2.68
N ILE A 319 50.35 -16.86 -2.10
CA ILE A 319 51.29 -17.23 -1.04
C ILE A 319 52.31 -18.19 -1.69
N PRO A 320 53.59 -17.83 -1.85
CA PRO A 320 54.60 -18.62 -2.58
C PRO A 320 54.76 -20.06 -2.09
N ALA A 321 54.42 -20.34 -0.83
CA ALA A 321 54.45 -21.68 -0.26
C ALA A 321 53.38 -22.64 -0.83
N PHE A 322 52.33 -22.12 -1.47
CA PHE A 322 51.25 -22.91 -2.10
C PHE A 322 50.80 -22.25 -3.42
N PRO A 323 50.97 -22.88 -4.60
CA PRO A 323 50.66 -22.30 -5.90
C PRO A 323 49.15 -22.30 -6.22
N PHE A 324 48.29 -22.10 -5.21
CA PHE A 324 46.85 -21.93 -5.40
C PHE A 324 46.47 -20.45 -5.30
N ILE A 325 45.65 -19.98 -6.23
CA ILE A 325 45.02 -18.65 -6.16
C ILE A 325 44.13 -18.65 -4.91
N ALA A 326 44.55 -17.94 -3.86
CA ALA A 326 43.85 -17.99 -2.57
C ALA A 326 42.54 -17.19 -2.61
N GLU A 327 42.49 -16.12 -3.41
CA GLU A 327 41.32 -15.24 -3.57
C GLU A 327 41.37 -14.61 -4.97
N ALA A 328 40.31 -14.78 -5.77
CA ALA A 328 40.05 -14.01 -6.99
C ALA A 328 38.62 -13.47 -6.92
N GLY A 329 38.48 -12.15 -6.90
CA GLY A 329 37.18 -11.49 -6.86
C GLY A 329 37.17 -10.28 -7.77
N ILE A 330 36.08 -10.11 -8.53
CA ILE A 330 35.79 -8.90 -9.29
C ILE A 330 34.68 -8.16 -8.52
N SER A 331 34.80 -6.85 -8.40
CA SER A 331 33.80 -6.00 -7.75
C SER A 331 33.60 -4.78 -8.63
N GLY A 332 32.44 -4.12 -8.60
CA GLY A 332 32.25 -2.92 -9.40
C GLY A 332 30.86 -2.34 -9.36
N ALA A 333 30.68 -1.19 -9.98
CA ALA A 333 29.39 -0.54 -10.15
C ALA A 333 28.68 -1.04 -11.41
N VAL A 334 27.36 -1.20 -11.33
CA VAL A 334 26.51 -1.54 -12.46
C VAL A 334 25.38 -0.53 -12.51
N ASN A 335 25.21 0.13 -13.65
CA ASN A 335 24.05 0.96 -13.93
C ASN A 335 23.15 0.27 -14.95
N ILE A 336 21.85 0.30 -14.70
CA ILE A 336 20.82 -0.33 -15.52
C ILE A 336 19.80 0.76 -15.91
N GLY A 337 19.87 1.18 -17.17
CA GLY A 337 19.12 2.29 -17.75
C GLY A 337 19.38 3.60 -17.04
N ASP A 338 18.45 4.55 -17.19
CA ASP A 338 18.40 5.76 -16.36
C ASP A 338 17.74 5.53 -14.98
N ILE A 339 17.38 4.29 -14.69
CA ILE A 339 16.45 3.89 -13.63
C ILE A 339 17.17 3.44 -12.36
N LEU A 340 18.31 2.78 -12.51
CA LEU A 340 19.20 2.36 -11.43
C LEU A 340 20.54 3.10 -11.57
N LYS A 341 20.50 4.40 -11.31
CA LYS A 341 21.70 5.19 -11.04
C LYS A 341 22.07 4.89 -9.57
N ASP A 342 23.27 4.40 -9.33
CA ASP A 342 23.83 4.12 -7.98
C ASP A 342 23.47 2.77 -7.34
N ALA A 343 23.13 1.74 -8.12
CA ALA A 343 23.10 0.38 -7.60
C ALA A 343 24.54 -0.12 -7.35
N SER A 344 24.90 -0.37 -6.08
CA SER A 344 26.16 -1.02 -5.75
C SER A 344 26.06 -2.50 -6.12
N ALA A 345 26.80 -2.92 -7.14
CA ALA A 345 26.88 -4.31 -7.53
C ALA A 345 28.08 -4.99 -6.87
N LEU A 346 27.93 -6.29 -6.60
CA LEU A 346 29.05 -7.15 -6.30
C LEU A 346 29.13 -8.14 -7.46
N ILE A 347 30.06 -7.89 -8.39
CA ILE A 347 30.20 -8.71 -9.61
C ILE A 347 31.01 -9.96 -9.27
N ASN A 348 30.43 -10.91 -8.53
CA ASN A 348 31.09 -12.18 -8.27
C ASN A 348 31.21 -12.99 -9.57
N ILE A 349 32.41 -13.01 -10.14
CA ILE A 349 32.77 -13.88 -11.25
C ILE A 349 33.46 -15.09 -10.64
N ASP A 350 32.71 -16.18 -10.49
CA ASP A 350 33.26 -17.46 -10.08
C ASP A 350 33.94 -18.11 -11.30
N ILE A 351 35.26 -17.96 -11.38
CA ILE A 351 36.09 -18.46 -12.48
C ILE A 351 36.22 -20.00 -12.41
N THR A 352 36.12 -20.58 -11.21
CA THR A 352 36.09 -22.04 -11.00
C THR A 352 34.73 -22.65 -11.40
N GLY A 353 33.67 -21.83 -11.39
CA GLY A 353 32.30 -22.23 -11.70
C GLY A 353 31.75 -21.78 -13.06
N GLY A 354 32.51 -21.08 -13.91
CA GLY A 354 32.08 -20.71 -15.26
C GLY A 354 30.78 -19.88 -15.36
N SER A 355 30.40 -19.13 -14.32
CA SER A 355 29.19 -18.30 -14.34
C SER A 355 29.51 -16.80 -14.39
N PHE A 356 29.00 -16.10 -15.41
CA PHE A 356 29.01 -14.63 -15.48
C PHE A 356 27.61 -14.10 -15.11
N ILE A 357 27.36 -13.96 -13.82
CA ILE A 357 26.11 -13.37 -13.30
C ILE A 357 26.48 -12.12 -12.52
N ILE A 358 25.91 -10.98 -12.92
CA ILE A 358 26.07 -9.73 -12.17
C ILE A 358 25.00 -9.69 -11.08
N ASP A 359 25.39 -9.90 -9.81
CA ASP A 359 24.50 -9.79 -8.65
C ASP A 359 24.56 -8.37 -8.07
N THR A 360 23.41 -7.71 -7.95
CA THR A 360 23.34 -6.35 -7.41
C THR A 360 22.11 -6.15 -6.54
N LYS A 361 22.21 -5.21 -5.60
CA LYS A 361 21.12 -4.86 -4.69
C LYS A 361 20.57 -3.48 -5.02
N ALA A 362 19.27 -3.39 -5.23
CA ALA A 362 18.57 -2.12 -5.39
C ALA A 362 17.61 -1.87 -4.22
N LYS A 363 17.64 -0.65 -3.67
CA LYS A 363 16.81 -0.26 -2.53
C LYS A 363 15.32 -0.22 -2.89
N ALA A 364 14.97 0.39 -4.02
CA ALA A 364 13.60 0.45 -4.50
C ALA A 364 13.52 0.69 -6.01
N LEU A 365 12.47 0.16 -6.64
CA LEU A 365 12.08 0.41 -8.03
C LEU A 365 10.57 0.53 -8.14
N ASN A 366 10.08 1.31 -9.10
CA ASN A 366 8.66 1.32 -9.44
C ASN A 366 8.44 0.53 -10.74
N LEU A 367 7.24 -0.01 -10.92
CA LEU A 367 6.87 -0.72 -12.15
C LEU A 367 6.99 0.16 -13.38
N ASP A 368 6.62 1.45 -13.29
CA ASP A 368 6.81 2.42 -14.38
C ASP A 368 8.26 2.51 -14.83
N ASN A 369 9.21 2.32 -13.89
CA ASN A 369 10.62 2.31 -14.23
C ASN A 369 11.00 1.02 -14.98
N LEU A 370 10.54 -0.16 -14.54
CA LEU A 370 10.80 -1.42 -15.25
C LEU A 370 10.17 -1.43 -16.64
N ILE A 371 9.00 -0.83 -16.74
CA ILE A 371 8.30 -0.52 -17.99
C ILE A 371 9.21 0.40 -18.83
N ALA A 372 9.68 1.54 -18.33
CA ALA A 372 10.59 2.42 -19.08
C ALA A 372 11.88 1.71 -19.56
N LEU A 373 12.44 0.81 -18.76
CA LEU A 373 13.57 -0.04 -19.19
C LEU A 373 13.17 -0.93 -20.38
N LEU A 374 12.00 -1.56 -20.30
CA LEU A 374 11.44 -2.33 -21.40
C LEU A 374 11.23 -1.47 -22.68
N VAL A 375 10.82 -0.20 -22.57
CA VAL A 375 10.68 0.72 -23.72
C VAL A 375 12.04 0.93 -24.36
N GLN A 376 13.04 1.19 -23.51
CA GLN A 376 14.42 1.46 -23.93
C GLN A 376 15.01 0.26 -24.69
N MET A 377 14.84 -0.96 -24.15
CA MET A 377 15.24 -2.21 -24.82
C MET A 377 14.48 -2.42 -26.14
N ALA A 378 13.17 -2.12 -26.13
CA ALA A 378 12.33 -2.34 -27.29
C ALA A 378 12.59 -1.35 -28.44
N LYS A 379 13.09 -0.14 -28.13
CA LYS A 379 13.16 1.03 -29.02
C LYS A 379 11.79 1.39 -29.62
N LYS A 380 10.72 1.14 -28.87
CA LYS A 380 9.33 1.42 -29.24
C LYS A 380 8.51 1.73 -28.00
N ASP A 381 7.63 2.72 -28.10
CA ASP A 381 6.59 2.95 -27.10
C ASP A 381 5.60 1.79 -27.09
N PHE A 382 5.26 1.32 -25.90
CA PHE A 382 4.11 0.46 -25.69
C PHE A 382 3.01 1.29 -25.00
N LYS A 383 1.75 0.94 -25.27
CA LYS A 383 0.61 1.51 -24.56
C LYS A 383 0.22 0.56 -23.44
N VAL A 384 0.75 0.78 -22.24
CA VAL A 384 0.24 0.07 -21.06
C VAL A 384 -1.04 0.77 -20.62
N LYS A 385 -2.14 0.02 -20.46
CA LYS A 385 -3.34 0.54 -19.78
C LYS A 385 -2.93 1.07 -18.40
N ALA A 386 -3.63 2.07 -17.89
CA ALA A 386 -3.37 2.64 -16.56
C ALA A 386 -3.21 1.52 -15.51
N MET A 387 -1.98 1.31 -15.04
CA MET A 387 -1.64 0.32 -14.02
C MET A 387 -1.68 0.96 -12.64
N PRO A 388 -1.91 0.18 -11.57
CA PRO A 388 -1.73 0.70 -10.23
C PRO A 388 -0.24 0.97 -9.99
N PRO A 389 0.09 1.94 -9.11
CA PRO A 389 1.48 2.13 -8.70
C PRO A 389 1.96 0.88 -7.95
N VAL A 390 2.95 0.19 -8.53
CA VAL A 390 3.60 -0.96 -7.91
C VAL A 390 5.03 -0.58 -7.55
N ARG A 391 5.39 -0.78 -6.28
CA ARG A 391 6.72 -0.51 -5.76
C ARG A 391 7.40 -1.81 -5.37
N PHE A 392 8.63 -1.96 -5.79
CA PHE A 392 9.53 -3.05 -5.44
C PHE A 392 10.61 -2.54 -4.51
N SER A 393 11.05 -3.37 -3.56
CA SER A 393 12.07 -3.03 -2.58
C SER A 393 12.89 -4.24 -2.18
N ASN A 394 14.10 -4.00 -1.67
CA ASN A 394 15.06 -5.06 -1.32
C ASN A 394 15.30 -6.03 -2.49
N LEU A 395 15.46 -5.49 -3.69
CA LEU A 395 15.61 -6.28 -4.89
C LEU A 395 17.02 -6.87 -4.97
N ARG A 396 17.09 -8.17 -5.18
CA ARG A 396 18.29 -8.87 -5.65
C ARG A 396 18.18 -9.02 -7.16
N LEU A 397 19.08 -8.35 -7.87
CA LEU A 397 19.09 -8.25 -9.32
C LEU A 397 20.16 -9.19 -9.88
N LYS A 398 19.81 -9.94 -10.91
CA LYS A 398 20.74 -10.71 -11.73
C LYS A 398 20.66 -10.18 -13.15
N VAL A 399 21.80 -9.84 -13.73
CA VAL A 399 21.88 -9.40 -15.13
C VAL A 399 22.67 -10.42 -15.95
N VAL A 400 22.08 -10.84 -17.07
CA VAL A 400 22.65 -11.79 -18.03
C VAL A 400 22.79 -11.05 -19.37
N PRO A 401 24.01 -10.71 -19.81
CA PRO A 401 24.20 -9.86 -21.00
C PRO A 401 23.93 -10.59 -22.33
N ALA A 402 24.10 -11.91 -22.36
CA ALA A 402 23.84 -12.75 -23.52
C ALA A 402 23.35 -14.13 -23.06
N ASP A 403 22.59 -14.83 -23.91
CA ASP A 403 22.17 -16.21 -23.63
C ASP A 403 23.40 -17.07 -23.34
N ALA A 404 23.38 -17.76 -22.20
CA ALA A 404 24.49 -18.57 -21.74
C ALA A 404 24.01 -19.94 -21.27
N TRP A 405 24.82 -20.97 -21.51
CA TRP A 405 24.65 -22.29 -20.92
C TRP A 405 25.71 -22.46 -19.83
N ILE A 406 25.26 -22.67 -18.61
CA ILE A 406 26.15 -22.83 -17.44
C ILE A 406 25.71 -24.11 -16.74
N PHE A 407 26.60 -25.10 -16.66
CA PHE A 407 26.31 -26.42 -16.06
C PHE A 407 25.04 -27.12 -16.57
N GLY A 408 24.74 -26.97 -17.87
CA GLY A 408 23.54 -27.53 -18.47
C GLY A 408 22.25 -26.74 -18.20
N GLU A 409 22.30 -25.69 -17.37
CA GLU A 409 21.22 -24.73 -17.23
C GLU A 409 21.36 -23.58 -18.23
N ARG A 410 20.25 -23.23 -18.89
CA ARG A 410 20.21 -22.11 -19.83
C ARG A 410 19.78 -20.84 -19.12
N TYR A 411 20.66 -19.84 -19.12
CA TYR A 411 20.41 -18.48 -18.67
C TYR A 411 20.09 -17.61 -19.89
N ARG A 412 18.92 -16.97 -19.90
CA ARG A 412 18.50 -16.10 -21.00
C ARG A 412 19.02 -14.68 -20.80
N ALA A 413 19.38 -14.01 -21.89
CA ALA A 413 19.75 -12.60 -21.88
C ALA A 413 18.60 -11.74 -21.31
N GLY A 414 18.93 -10.88 -20.35
CA GLY A 414 17.96 -10.04 -19.67
C GLY A 414 18.34 -9.68 -18.24
N LEU A 415 17.31 -9.28 -17.49
CA LEU A 415 17.38 -8.91 -16.08
C LEU A 415 16.38 -9.73 -15.30
N SER A 416 16.80 -10.38 -14.22
CA SER A 416 15.88 -10.96 -13.24
C SER A 416 16.04 -10.30 -11.89
N ALA A 417 14.95 -10.16 -11.15
CA ALA A 417 14.90 -9.48 -9.87
C ALA A 417 13.96 -10.20 -8.91
N GLY A 418 14.42 -10.52 -7.70
CA GLY A 418 13.58 -11.05 -6.63
C GLY A 418 13.54 -10.08 -5.45
N GLY A 419 12.37 -9.84 -4.87
CA GLY A 419 12.29 -9.01 -3.66
C GLY A 419 10.88 -8.76 -3.14
N ALA A 420 10.75 -7.74 -2.30
CA ALA A 420 9.46 -7.35 -1.73
C ALA A 420 8.69 -6.45 -2.70
N VAL A 421 7.39 -6.71 -2.85
CA VAL A 421 6.46 -5.91 -3.66
C VAL A 421 5.41 -5.26 -2.77
N GLN A 422 5.01 -4.05 -3.13
CA GLN A 422 3.93 -3.30 -2.52
C GLN A 422 3.03 -2.70 -3.61
N ILE A 423 1.72 -2.92 -3.48
CA ILE A 423 0.68 -2.31 -4.31
C ILE A 423 -0.30 -1.65 -3.35
N ASP A 424 -0.15 -0.34 -3.14
CA ASP A 424 -0.84 0.41 -2.08
C ASP A 424 -0.74 -0.30 -0.71
N THR A 425 -1.84 -0.91 -0.23
CA THR A 425 -1.89 -1.64 1.05
C THR A 425 -1.47 -3.10 0.94
N PHE A 426 -1.43 -3.68 -0.25
CA PHE A 426 -0.94 -5.04 -0.47
C PHE A 426 0.57 -5.07 -0.36
N LYS A 427 1.09 -6.06 0.33
CA LYS A 427 2.53 -6.32 0.46
C LYS A 427 2.79 -7.78 0.14
N GLY A 428 3.98 -8.11 -0.33
CA GLY A 428 4.31 -9.48 -0.68
C GLY A 428 5.72 -9.64 -1.20
N SER A 429 5.95 -10.74 -1.90
CA SER A 429 7.17 -11.00 -2.66
C SER A 429 6.86 -11.13 -4.15
N ILE A 430 7.85 -10.81 -4.98
CA ILE A 430 7.75 -10.94 -6.42
C ILE A 430 9.09 -11.37 -7.00
N ASP A 431 9.01 -12.17 -8.04
CA ASP A 431 10.08 -12.44 -8.97
C ASP A 431 9.72 -11.79 -10.31
N ILE A 432 10.65 -11.01 -10.85
CA ILE A 432 10.53 -10.21 -12.05
C ILE A 432 11.58 -10.69 -13.02
N ASP A 433 11.20 -10.94 -14.27
CA ASP A 433 12.08 -11.25 -15.37
C ASP A 433 11.81 -10.29 -16.53
N ILE A 434 12.83 -9.58 -16.98
CA ILE A 434 12.84 -8.80 -18.22
C ILE A 434 13.72 -9.55 -19.21
N ILE A 435 13.09 -10.21 -20.18
CA ILE A 435 13.76 -11.03 -21.19
C ILE A 435 14.06 -10.16 -22.42
N GLU A 436 15.33 -9.96 -22.74
CA GLU A 436 15.79 -9.05 -23.81
C GLU A 436 15.29 -9.51 -25.18
N ILE A 437 15.50 -10.79 -25.52
CA ILE A 437 15.16 -11.35 -26.84
C ILE A 437 13.66 -11.25 -27.12
N GLU A 438 12.84 -11.52 -26.10
CA GLU A 438 11.38 -11.46 -26.21
C GLU A 438 10.83 -10.03 -26.07
N LYS A 439 11.65 -9.08 -25.60
CA LYS A 439 11.25 -7.73 -25.21
C LYS A 439 10.01 -7.79 -24.30
N ARG A 440 10.13 -8.59 -23.23
CA ARG A 440 9.02 -8.96 -22.36
C ARG A 440 9.37 -8.81 -20.89
N LEU A 441 8.49 -8.16 -20.13
CA LEU A 441 8.49 -8.10 -18.67
C LEU A 441 7.46 -9.09 -18.13
N MET A 442 7.94 -10.11 -17.43
CA MET A 442 7.13 -11.02 -16.65
C MET A 442 7.37 -10.72 -15.17
N ALA A 443 6.34 -10.66 -14.37
CA ALA A 443 6.50 -10.64 -12.93
C ALA A 443 5.46 -11.53 -12.27
N LYS A 444 5.92 -12.45 -11.45
CA LYS A 444 5.07 -13.38 -10.71
C LYS A 444 5.38 -13.28 -9.25
N GLY A 445 4.35 -13.05 -8.45
CA GLY A 445 4.53 -12.81 -7.03
C GLY A 445 3.37 -13.34 -6.21
N ARG A 446 3.53 -13.21 -4.90
CA ARG A 446 2.52 -13.52 -3.90
C ARG A 446 2.34 -12.33 -3.00
N LEU A 447 1.10 -11.89 -2.85
CA LEU A 447 0.71 -10.83 -1.95
C LEU A 447 0.03 -11.42 -0.72
N PHE A 448 0.37 -10.89 0.45
CA PHE A 448 -0.26 -11.28 1.69
C PHE A 448 -1.77 -10.97 1.65
N PRO A 449 -2.59 -11.76 2.38
CA PRO A 449 -4.03 -11.57 2.39
C PRO A 449 -4.43 -10.16 2.85
N LEU A 450 -5.32 -9.54 2.10
CA LEU A 450 -5.97 -8.30 2.52
C LEU A 450 -7.18 -8.65 3.39
N LYS A 451 -7.22 -8.15 4.62
CA LYS A 451 -8.31 -8.37 5.60
C LYS A 451 -8.88 -7.04 6.07
N VAL A 452 -10.18 -6.83 5.86
CA VAL A 452 -10.85 -5.55 6.15
C VAL A 452 -12.09 -5.76 7.02
N PRO A 453 -12.16 -5.22 8.25
CA PRO A 453 -11.04 -4.71 9.05
C PRO A 453 -10.14 -5.86 9.57
N ARG A 454 -8.90 -5.56 9.96
CA ARG A 454 -7.89 -6.59 10.29
C ARG A 454 -8.30 -7.60 11.38
N LYS A 455 -8.95 -7.15 12.47
CA LYS A 455 -9.29 -8.00 13.63
C LYS A 455 -10.55 -8.85 13.43
N LYS A 456 -11.52 -8.35 12.67
CA LYS A 456 -12.81 -9.02 12.37
C LYS A 456 -13.16 -8.76 10.92
N PRO A 457 -12.48 -9.43 9.97
CA PRO A 457 -12.65 -9.10 8.57
C PRO A 457 -14.06 -9.42 8.10
N ILE A 458 -14.66 -8.45 7.41
CA ILE A 458 -15.90 -8.60 6.65
C ILE A 458 -15.62 -8.82 5.16
N PHE A 459 -14.42 -8.45 4.72
CA PHE A 459 -13.93 -8.59 3.36
C PHE A 459 -12.50 -9.11 3.40
N ILE A 460 -12.27 -10.22 2.70
CA ILE A 460 -10.96 -10.86 2.60
C ILE A 460 -10.64 -11.08 1.14
N ILE A 461 -9.42 -10.72 0.75
CA ILE A 461 -8.83 -11.16 -0.52
C ILE A 461 -7.61 -12.00 -0.15
N THR A 462 -7.65 -13.26 -0.55
CA THR A 462 -6.60 -14.23 -0.25
C THR A 462 -6.45 -15.19 -1.42
N GLY A 463 -5.70 -16.26 -1.29
CA GLY A 463 -5.60 -17.33 -2.27
C GLY A 463 -4.90 -18.52 -1.66
N THR A 464 -4.50 -19.48 -2.48
CA THR A 464 -3.73 -20.63 -1.99
C THR A 464 -2.26 -20.26 -1.86
N GLY A 465 -1.64 -20.67 -0.75
CA GLY A 465 -0.21 -20.52 -0.55
C GLY A 465 0.66 -21.37 -1.50
N PRO A 466 1.99 -21.33 -1.36
CA PRO A 466 2.91 -22.27 -2.00
C PRO A 466 2.51 -23.74 -1.88
N ASP A 467 1.88 -24.13 -0.76
CA ASP A 467 1.39 -25.48 -0.50
C ASP A 467 0.15 -25.90 -1.32
N ARG A 468 -0.44 -24.95 -2.08
CA ARG A 468 -1.65 -25.11 -2.88
C ARG A 468 -2.90 -25.46 -2.06
N ARG A 469 -2.87 -25.27 -0.74
CA ARG A 469 -4.02 -25.44 0.16
C ARG A 469 -4.56 -24.06 0.52
N TYR A 470 -5.82 -24.05 0.96
CA TYR A 470 -6.51 -22.82 1.38
C TYR A 470 -6.76 -22.91 2.89
N GLY A 471 -6.61 -21.80 3.59
CA GLY A 471 -6.84 -21.69 5.02
C GLY A 471 -5.60 -22.00 5.86
N THR A 472 -4.43 -22.04 5.23
CA THR A 472 -3.14 -22.20 5.87
C THR A 472 -2.51 -20.85 6.18
N SER A 473 -1.43 -20.84 6.95
CA SER A 473 -0.75 -19.60 7.34
C SER A 473 -0.02 -18.90 6.17
N ASP A 474 0.21 -19.61 5.07
CA ASP A 474 0.90 -19.16 3.86
C ASP A 474 -0.05 -18.75 2.71
N ASP A 475 -1.37 -18.76 2.96
CA ASP A 475 -2.41 -18.23 2.09
C ASP A 475 -2.00 -16.86 1.50
N SER A 476 -2.05 -16.74 0.18
CA SER A 476 -1.62 -15.52 -0.53
C SER A 476 -2.29 -15.36 -1.89
N VAL A 477 -2.42 -14.11 -2.33
CA VAL A 477 -2.95 -13.76 -3.65
C VAL A 477 -1.81 -13.82 -4.66
N ILE A 478 -2.03 -14.47 -5.80
CA ILE A 478 -1.03 -14.53 -6.87
C ILE A 478 -1.11 -13.25 -7.68
N LEU A 479 0.00 -12.54 -7.80
CA LEU A 479 0.16 -11.41 -8.71
C LEU A 479 0.84 -11.90 -9.98
N GLU A 480 0.26 -11.62 -11.15
CA GLU A 480 0.85 -11.90 -12.45
C GLU A 480 0.84 -10.64 -13.31
N ILE A 481 2.03 -10.24 -13.76
CA ILE A 481 2.29 -9.16 -14.72
C ILE A 481 2.96 -9.81 -15.92
N ASP A 482 2.45 -9.56 -17.13
CA ASP A 482 2.99 -10.10 -18.37
C ASP A 482 2.81 -9.06 -19.48
N LEU A 483 3.87 -8.30 -19.74
CA LEU A 483 3.91 -7.21 -20.70
C LEU A 483 4.97 -7.50 -21.75
N GLY A 484 4.69 -7.23 -23.02
CA GLY A 484 5.66 -7.46 -24.07
C GLY A 484 5.49 -6.47 -25.21
N ALA A 485 6.59 -5.95 -25.72
CA ALA A 485 6.57 -5.00 -26.84
C ALA A 485 6.02 -5.61 -28.14
N ARG A 486 6.07 -6.95 -28.25
CA ARG A 486 5.48 -7.74 -29.35
C ARG A 486 4.10 -8.33 -29.02
N LEU A 487 3.63 -8.19 -27.79
CA LEU A 487 2.33 -8.72 -27.38
C LEU A 487 1.21 -7.71 -27.71
N PRO A 488 0.15 -8.14 -28.42
CA PRO A 488 -1.08 -7.36 -28.56
C PRO A 488 -1.60 -6.86 -27.21
N ILE A 489 -2.19 -5.65 -27.16
CA ILE A 489 -2.64 -5.00 -25.92
C ILE A 489 -3.64 -5.88 -25.14
N ASP A 490 -4.49 -6.63 -25.85
CA ASP A 490 -5.46 -7.58 -25.31
C ASP A 490 -4.82 -8.84 -24.71
N LYS A 491 -3.57 -9.17 -25.10
CA LYS A 491 -2.80 -10.30 -24.57
C LYS A 491 -1.88 -9.94 -23.41
N GLN A 492 -1.70 -8.65 -23.12
CA GLN A 492 -0.95 -8.19 -21.97
C GLN A 492 -1.75 -8.43 -20.68
N LYS A 493 -1.10 -8.97 -19.64
CA LYS A 493 -1.76 -9.34 -18.39
C LYS A 493 -1.30 -8.47 -17.24
N PHE A 494 -2.27 -8.05 -16.45
CA PHE A 494 -2.08 -7.53 -15.11
C PHE A 494 -3.30 -7.95 -14.28
N TYR A 495 -3.16 -9.01 -13.50
CA TYR A 495 -4.26 -9.47 -12.67
C TYR A 495 -3.77 -10.12 -11.38
N PHE A 496 -4.72 -10.23 -10.46
CA PHE A 496 -4.57 -10.93 -9.20
C PHE A 496 -5.42 -12.19 -9.30
N ASP A 497 -4.84 -13.34 -9.04
CA ASP A 497 -5.59 -14.59 -8.93
C ASP A 497 -5.72 -14.96 -7.45
N GLY A 498 -6.95 -15.16 -7.00
CA GLY A 498 -7.24 -15.37 -5.60
C GLY A 498 -8.69 -15.77 -5.34
N THR A 499 -9.07 -15.63 -4.09
CA THR A 499 -10.40 -15.87 -3.55
C THR A 499 -10.85 -14.60 -2.85
N ILE A 500 -12.04 -14.15 -3.21
CA ILE A 500 -12.73 -13.09 -2.50
C ILE A 500 -13.71 -13.72 -1.53
N GLU A 501 -13.66 -13.26 -0.29
CA GLU A 501 -14.61 -13.60 0.76
C GLU A 501 -15.33 -12.36 1.26
N ILE A 502 -16.66 -12.41 1.31
CA ILE A 502 -17.50 -11.40 1.97
C ILE A 502 -18.26 -12.10 3.09
N THR A 503 -17.65 -12.10 4.28
CA THR A 503 -18.06 -12.92 5.43
C THR A 503 -19.53 -12.69 5.85
N PRO A 504 -20.08 -11.45 5.91
CA PRO A 504 -21.47 -11.22 6.29
C PRO A 504 -22.51 -11.90 5.41
N ILE A 505 -22.19 -12.13 4.13
CA ILE A 505 -23.08 -12.78 3.17
C ILE A 505 -22.60 -14.20 2.81
N LYS A 506 -21.63 -14.75 3.56
CA LYS A 506 -21.03 -16.08 3.35
C LYS A 506 -20.61 -16.33 1.90
N LEU A 507 -20.22 -15.27 1.18
CA LEU A 507 -19.73 -15.37 -0.18
C LEU A 507 -18.26 -15.74 -0.13
N LYS A 508 -17.88 -16.78 -0.87
CA LYS A 508 -16.49 -17.18 -1.05
C LYS A 508 -16.31 -17.71 -2.46
N GLN A 509 -15.60 -16.97 -3.31
CA GLN A 509 -15.47 -17.29 -4.73
C GLN A 509 -14.05 -17.07 -5.23
N LYS A 510 -13.52 -18.01 -6.01
CA LYS A 510 -12.29 -17.80 -6.78
C LYS A 510 -12.53 -16.73 -7.84
N ALA A 511 -11.66 -15.74 -7.90
CA ALA A 511 -11.84 -14.59 -8.75
C ALA A 511 -10.49 -14.10 -9.29
N ARG A 512 -10.49 -13.77 -10.58
CA ARG A 512 -9.42 -12.99 -11.20
C ARG A 512 -9.78 -11.52 -11.07
N ILE A 513 -8.96 -10.76 -10.36
CA ILE A 513 -9.20 -9.35 -10.06
C ILE A 513 -8.35 -8.51 -11.01
N GLY A 514 -9.02 -7.72 -11.84
CA GLY A 514 -8.39 -6.76 -12.72
C GLY A 514 -8.33 -5.37 -12.09
N PHE A 515 -7.52 -4.49 -12.68
CA PHE A 515 -7.44 -3.09 -12.31
C PHE A 515 -7.98 -2.22 -13.45
N GLU A 516 -8.97 -1.39 -13.17
CA GLU A 516 -9.56 -0.46 -14.14
C GLU A 516 -9.97 0.86 -13.47
N LYS A 517 -9.67 2.00 -14.11
CA LYS A 517 -10.07 3.35 -13.66
C LYS A 517 -9.77 3.64 -12.18
N GLY A 518 -8.61 3.18 -11.69
CA GLY A 518 -8.19 3.41 -10.31
C GLY A 518 -8.84 2.50 -9.26
N LYS A 519 -9.58 1.46 -9.68
CA LYS A 519 -10.22 0.49 -8.79
C LYS A 519 -9.87 -0.93 -9.19
N PHE A 520 -9.82 -1.81 -8.20
CA PHE A 520 -9.82 -3.25 -8.45
C PHE A 520 -11.25 -3.71 -8.65
N SER A 521 -11.48 -4.50 -9.68
CA SER A 521 -12.77 -5.08 -9.95
C SER A 521 -12.67 -6.51 -10.45
N THR A 522 -13.68 -7.29 -10.12
CA THR A 522 -13.87 -8.62 -10.67
C THR A 522 -15.35 -8.87 -10.87
N ALA A 523 -15.66 -9.68 -11.88
CA ALA A 523 -17.00 -10.20 -12.12
C ALA A 523 -16.91 -11.73 -12.17
N PHE A 524 -17.87 -12.40 -11.54
CA PHE A 524 -17.93 -13.84 -11.45
C PHE A 524 -19.36 -14.30 -11.26
N GLU A 525 -19.64 -15.54 -11.68
CA GLU A 525 -20.88 -16.22 -11.30
C GLU A 525 -20.69 -16.90 -9.96
N THR A 526 -21.66 -16.75 -9.06
CA THR A 526 -21.61 -17.35 -7.74
C THR A 526 -22.99 -17.81 -7.30
N LYS A 527 -23.03 -18.73 -6.33
CA LYS A 527 -24.26 -19.09 -5.64
C LYS A 527 -24.34 -18.32 -4.34
N ILE A 528 -25.30 -17.41 -4.25
CA ILE A 528 -25.56 -16.66 -3.03
C ILE A 528 -26.33 -17.60 -2.08
N PHE A 529 -25.75 -17.88 -0.91
CA PHE A 529 -26.22 -18.86 0.10
C PHE A 529 -26.35 -20.31 -0.35
N ASN A 530 -25.71 -20.70 -1.46
CA ASN A 530 -26.01 -21.97 -2.14
C ASN A 530 -27.50 -22.11 -2.54
N LEU A 531 -28.27 -21.02 -2.56
CA LEU A 531 -29.70 -21.03 -2.85
C LEU A 531 -30.02 -20.64 -4.30
N PHE A 532 -29.33 -19.63 -4.83
CA PHE A 532 -29.57 -19.12 -6.17
C PHE A 532 -28.28 -18.56 -6.79
N SER A 533 -28.25 -18.61 -8.12
CA SER A 533 -27.14 -18.21 -8.96
C SER A 533 -27.23 -16.71 -9.22
N ALA A 534 -26.09 -16.03 -9.19
CA ALA A 534 -26.02 -14.60 -9.39
C ALA A 534 -24.77 -14.23 -10.18
N LYS A 535 -24.97 -13.32 -11.15
CA LYS A 535 -23.86 -12.62 -11.80
C LYS A 535 -23.41 -11.51 -10.87
N SER A 536 -22.28 -11.74 -10.23
CA SER A 536 -21.76 -10.89 -9.17
C SER A 536 -20.57 -10.10 -9.65
N SER A 537 -20.41 -8.91 -9.08
CA SER A 537 -19.23 -8.09 -9.24
C SER A 537 -18.81 -7.52 -7.90
N VAL A 538 -17.51 -7.41 -7.71
CA VAL A 538 -16.91 -6.73 -6.56
C VAL A 538 -15.99 -5.66 -7.13
N SER A 539 -16.10 -4.44 -6.62
CA SER A 539 -15.13 -3.38 -6.89
C SER A 539 -14.68 -2.70 -5.61
N PHE A 540 -13.42 -2.32 -5.51
CA PHE A 540 -12.88 -1.62 -4.33
C PHE A 540 -11.65 -0.76 -4.69
N ASN A 541 -11.40 0.25 -3.87
CA ASN A 541 -10.17 1.04 -3.91
C ASN A 541 -9.18 0.44 -2.89
N THR A 542 -7.93 0.23 -3.27
CA THR A 542 -6.89 -0.28 -2.37
C THR A 542 -6.56 0.62 -1.19
N LYS A 543 -6.69 1.94 -1.35
CA LYS A 543 -6.44 2.92 -0.29
C LYS A 543 -7.57 2.99 0.74
N HIS A 544 -8.79 2.70 0.28
CA HIS A 544 -10.01 2.65 1.08
C HIS A 544 -10.75 1.34 0.81
N PRO A 545 -10.18 0.17 1.17
CA PRO A 545 -10.78 -1.10 0.81
C PRO A 545 -12.08 -1.36 1.60
N GLU A 546 -12.35 -0.60 2.66
CA GLU A 546 -13.65 -0.52 3.33
C GLU A 546 -14.79 0.02 2.44
N ASP A 547 -14.45 0.70 1.35
CA ASP A 547 -15.41 1.26 0.38
C ASP A 547 -15.72 0.29 -0.76
N PHE A 548 -15.52 -1.01 -0.53
CA PHE A 548 -15.88 -2.01 -1.52
C PHE A 548 -17.39 -1.97 -1.82
N ILE A 549 -17.72 -2.26 -3.07
CA ILE A 549 -19.08 -2.37 -3.58
C ILE A 549 -19.23 -3.79 -4.10
N PHE A 550 -20.16 -4.53 -3.53
CA PHE A 550 -20.62 -5.80 -4.06
C PHE A 550 -21.98 -5.60 -4.72
N GLU A 551 -22.09 -6.00 -5.98
CA GLU A 551 -23.33 -5.98 -6.75
C GLU A 551 -23.57 -7.37 -7.32
N ALA A 552 -24.80 -7.86 -7.23
CA ALA A 552 -25.16 -9.17 -7.75
C ALA A 552 -26.52 -9.11 -8.43
N GLY A 553 -26.56 -9.39 -9.74
CA GLY A 553 -27.79 -9.60 -10.49
C GLY A 553 -28.26 -11.04 -10.34
N MET A 554 -29.47 -11.20 -9.80
CA MET A 554 -30.06 -12.52 -9.54
C MET A 554 -30.55 -13.17 -10.82
N GLN A 555 -30.32 -14.48 -10.94
CA GLN A 555 -30.85 -15.26 -12.04
C GLN A 555 -32.27 -15.79 -11.75
N GLN A 556 -32.85 -16.54 -12.69
CA GLN A 556 -34.24 -16.99 -12.65
C GLN A 556 -34.56 -17.90 -11.46
N ASP A 557 -33.58 -18.64 -10.94
CA ASP A 557 -33.71 -19.50 -9.76
C ASP A 557 -34.03 -18.69 -8.49
N PHE A 558 -33.58 -17.44 -8.39
CA PHE A 558 -34.03 -16.52 -7.35
C PHE A 558 -35.53 -16.24 -7.44
N GLY A 559 -36.06 -15.98 -8.65
CA GLY A 559 -37.49 -15.78 -8.86
C GLY A 559 -38.30 -16.97 -8.35
N ASN A 560 -37.89 -18.19 -8.71
CA ASN A 560 -38.52 -19.42 -8.23
C ASN A 560 -38.46 -19.55 -6.70
N TYR A 561 -37.34 -19.18 -6.09
CA TYR A 561 -37.18 -19.17 -4.64
C TYR A 561 -38.12 -18.16 -3.96
N VAL A 562 -38.18 -16.92 -4.46
CA VAL A 562 -39.11 -15.89 -3.99
C VAL A 562 -40.55 -16.39 -4.12
N ASN A 563 -40.94 -16.98 -5.26
CA ASN A 563 -42.28 -17.52 -5.49
C ASN A 563 -42.66 -18.54 -4.43
N ARG A 564 -41.73 -19.46 -4.13
CA ARG A 564 -41.95 -20.51 -3.13
C ARG A 564 -42.10 -19.94 -1.73
N GLU A 565 -41.22 -19.04 -1.30
CA GLU A 565 -41.24 -18.52 0.07
C GLU A 565 -42.36 -17.49 0.29
N VAL A 566 -42.64 -16.63 -0.68
CA VAL A 566 -43.82 -15.74 -0.67
C VAL A 566 -45.09 -16.58 -0.74
N GLY A 567 -45.14 -17.64 -1.56
CA GLY A 567 -46.26 -18.58 -1.63
C GLY A 567 -46.56 -19.24 -0.28
N LYS A 568 -45.54 -19.73 0.44
CA LYS A 568 -45.68 -20.25 1.81
C LYS A 568 -46.21 -19.19 2.78
N ALA A 569 -45.72 -17.96 2.71
CA ALA A 569 -46.19 -16.87 3.56
C ALA A 569 -47.65 -16.51 3.26
N MET A 570 -48.03 -16.46 1.98
CA MET A 570 -49.39 -16.20 1.53
C MET A 570 -50.37 -17.30 1.91
N ALA A 571 -49.96 -18.58 1.85
CA ALA A 571 -50.77 -19.69 2.35
C ALA A 571 -51.09 -19.55 3.84
N LYS A 572 -50.14 -19.08 4.66
CA LYS A 572 -50.40 -18.76 6.08
C LYS A 572 -51.34 -17.57 6.26
N PHE A 573 -51.22 -16.54 5.43
CA PHE A 573 -52.18 -15.42 5.44
C PHE A 573 -53.58 -15.89 5.06
N GLU A 574 -53.71 -16.78 4.08
CA GLU A 574 -54.97 -17.37 3.67
C GLU A 574 -55.57 -18.24 4.77
N GLU A 575 -54.78 -19.10 5.42
CA GLU A 575 -55.23 -19.92 6.54
C GLU A 575 -55.75 -19.06 7.71
N ASN A 576 -54.99 -18.02 8.08
CA ASN A 576 -55.41 -17.07 9.11
C ASN A 576 -56.69 -16.32 8.71
N ALA A 577 -56.81 -15.91 7.44
CA ALA A 577 -58.02 -15.26 6.94
C ALA A 577 -59.22 -16.21 6.96
N LYS A 578 -59.05 -17.48 6.57
CA LYS A 578 -60.07 -18.54 6.65
C LYS A 578 -60.49 -18.81 8.09
N ARG A 579 -59.54 -18.87 9.02
CA ARG A 579 -59.82 -19.01 10.46
C ARG A 579 -60.61 -17.82 11.01
N ASN A 580 -60.22 -16.59 10.65
CA ASN A 580 -60.94 -15.38 11.03
C ASN A 580 -62.35 -15.34 10.44
N LEU A 581 -62.52 -15.78 9.19
CA LEU A 581 -63.84 -15.94 8.56
C LEU A 581 -64.69 -16.98 9.30
N GLY A 582 -64.11 -18.11 9.71
CA GLY A 582 -64.78 -19.12 10.53
C GLY A 582 -65.22 -18.56 11.88
N ASN A 583 -64.36 -17.80 12.55
CA ASN A 583 -64.70 -17.11 13.81
C ASN A 583 -65.82 -16.07 13.62
N ALA A 584 -65.81 -15.33 12.50
CA ALA A 584 -66.87 -14.38 12.17
C ALA A 584 -68.20 -15.10 11.88
N ARG A 585 -68.19 -16.25 11.19
CA ARG A 585 -69.38 -17.08 10.98
C ARG A 585 -69.96 -17.56 12.31
N LYS A 586 -69.13 -18.15 13.18
CA LYS A 586 -69.56 -18.58 14.52
C LYS A 586 -70.18 -17.44 15.33
N LYS A 587 -69.61 -16.23 15.28
CA LYS A 587 -70.20 -15.05 15.93
C LYS A 587 -71.58 -14.70 15.37
N VAL A 588 -71.76 -14.77 14.05
CA VAL A 588 -73.09 -14.56 13.44
C VAL A 588 -74.06 -15.66 13.85
N GLU A 589 -73.64 -16.93 13.84
CA GLU A 589 -74.46 -18.06 14.30
C GLU A 589 -74.88 -17.91 15.77
N THR A 590 -73.97 -17.54 16.68
CA THR A 590 -74.31 -17.29 18.08
C THR A 590 -75.28 -16.12 18.26
N ILE A 591 -75.17 -15.06 17.45
CA ILE A 591 -76.14 -13.96 17.47
C ILE A 591 -77.50 -14.44 16.93
N ASP A 592 -77.52 -15.21 15.84
CA ASP A 592 -78.74 -15.78 15.26
C ASP A 592 -79.45 -16.72 16.27
N GLU A 593 -78.72 -17.60 16.95
CA GLU A 593 -79.23 -18.46 18.03
C GLU A 593 -79.80 -17.66 19.21
N LYS A 594 -79.10 -16.60 19.65
CA LYS A 594 -79.60 -15.70 20.70
C LYS A 594 -80.87 -14.98 20.27
N MET A 595 -80.96 -14.52 19.02
CA MET A 595 -82.18 -13.91 18.52
C MET A 595 -83.34 -14.91 18.47
N ASP A 596 -83.07 -16.15 18.07
CA ASP A 596 -84.09 -17.20 18.04
C ASP A 596 -84.56 -17.59 19.46
N ASP A 597 -83.66 -17.66 20.44
CA ASP A 597 -84.01 -17.84 21.85
C ASP A 597 -84.84 -16.65 22.38
N LEU A 598 -84.45 -15.41 22.06
CA LEU A 598 -85.22 -14.22 22.42
C LEU A 598 -86.60 -14.21 21.77
N ARG A 599 -86.73 -14.63 20.50
CA ARG A 599 -88.01 -14.81 19.80
C ARG A 599 -88.86 -15.88 20.47
N ARG A 600 -88.29 -17.04 20.79
CA ARG A 600 -88.99 -18.11 21.53
C ARG A 600 -89.45 -17.64 22.90
N LYS A 601 -88.63 -16.90 23.64
CA LYS A 601 -88.98 -16.30 24.94
C LYS A 601 -90.10 -15.28 24.82
N ARG A 602 -90.06 -14.44 23.78
CA ARG A 602 -91.13 -13.49 23.45
C ARG A 602 -92.44 -14.22 23.18
N ASP A 603 -92.41 -15.22 22.30
CA ASP A 603 -93.60 -15.98 21.90
C ASP A 603 -94.15 -16.82 23.06
N ALA A 604 -93.28 -17.37 23.92
CA ALA A 604 -93.68 -18.04 25.16
C ALA A 604 -94.29 -17.06 26.17
N ALA A 605 -93.77 -15.83 26.27
CA ALA A 605 -94.36 -14.77 27.09
C ALA A 605 -95.75 -14.37 26.57
N PHE A 606 -95.94 -14.27 25.25
CA PHE A 606 -97.25 -14.06 24.63
C PHE A 606 -98.21 -15.24 24.87
N ARG A 607 -97.77 -16.49 24.73
CA ARG A 607 -98.61 -17.67 25.03
C ARG A 607 -99.01 -17.73 26.51
N LYS A 608 -98.11 -17.36 27.44
CA LYS A 608 -98.42 -17.22 28.87
C LYS A 608 -99.45 -16.12 29.13
N LEU A 609 -99.38 -15.02 28.36
CA LEU A 609 -100.39 -13.96 28.41
C LEU A 609 -101.76 -14.47 27.94
N GLU A 610 -101.80 -15.11 26.76
CA GLU A 610 -103.03 -15.65 26.18
C GLU A 610 -103.67 -16.69 27.10
N THR A 611 -102.91 -17.66 27.61
CA THR A 611 -103.42 -18.69 28.52
C THR A 611 -103.84 -18.11 29.88
N GLY A 612 -103.10 -17.14 30.42
CA GLY A 612 -103.46 -16.44 31.67
C GLY A 612 -104.76 -15.65 31.54
N VAL A 613 -104.93 -14.92 30.44
CA VAL A 613 -106.15 -14.17 30.12
C VAL A 613 -107.31 -15.12 29.87
N ALA A 614 -107.11 -16.17 29.06
CA ALA A 614 -108.14 -17.17 28.77
C ALA A 614 -108.63 -17.91 30.03
N LYS A 615 -107.72 -18.27 30.96
CA LYS A 615 -108.08 -18.93 32.22
C LYS A 615 -108.93 -18.05 33.12
N GLU A 616 -108.62 -16.76 33.22
CA GLU A 616 -109.43 -15.81 34.00
C GLU A 616 -110.78 -15.52 33.33
N VAL A 617 -110.82 -15.38 32.00
CA VAL A 617 -112.07 -15.26 31.23
C VAL A 617 -112.96 -16.48 31.46
N ARG A 618 -112.40 -17.69 31.45
CA ARG A 618 -113.14 -18.93 31.70
C ARG A 618 -113.71 -19.01 33.12
N LYS A 619 -112.92 -18.67 34.16
CA LYS A 619 -113.42 -18.60 35.55
C LYS A 619 -114.58 -17.61 35.70
N LEU A 620 -114.51 -16.48 34.98
CA LEU A 620 -115.57 -15.47 34.98
C LEU A 620 -116.83 -15.97 34.26
N GLN A 621 -116.68 -16.65 33.12
CA GLN A 621 -117.78 -17.28 32.40
C GLN A 621 -118.47 -18.36 33.25
N GLU A 622 -117.70 -19.18 33.96
CA GLU A 622 -118.24 -20.20 34.89
C GLU A 622 -119.02 -19.56 36.05
N LYS A 623 -118.52 -18.45 36.63
CA LYS A 623 -119.25 -17.69 37.65
C LYS A 623 -120.56 -17.09 37.10
N ILE A 624 -120.52 -16.52 35.89
CA ILE A 624 -121.72 -15.98 35.23
C ILE A 624 -122.74 -17.10 34.99
N ALA A 625 -122.30 -18.26 34.49
CA ALA A 625 -123.16 -19.42 34.27
C ALA A 625 -123.78 -19.95 35.57
N LYS A 626 -123.03 -19.95 36.67
CA LYS A 626 -123.55 -20.32 38.00
C LYS A 626 -124.64 -19.34 38.46
N ILE A 627 -124.40 -18.04 38.34
CA ILE A 627 -125.39 -17.01 38.65
C ILE A 627 -126.63 -17.15 37.76
N ASP A 628 -126.46 -17.51 36.48
CA ASP A 628 -127.59 -17.75 35.57
C ASP A 628 -128.46 -18.93 35.96
N ARG A 629 -127.85 -20.04 36.40
CA ARG A 629 -128.61 -21.17 36.95
C ARG A 629 -129.37 -20.77 38.20
N GLU A 630 -128.76 -20.00 39.10
CA GLU A 630 -129.43 -19.49 40.30
C GLU A 630 -130.59 -18.56 39.95
N ILE A 631 -130.43 -17.65 38.98
CA ILE A 631 -131.51 -16.77 38.51
C ILE A 631 -132.67 -17.61 37.94
N SER A 632 -132.39 -18.62 37.12
CA SER A 632 -133.43 -19.50 36.56
C SER A 632 -134.16 -20.30 37.64
N TYR A 633 -133.43 -20.87 38.60
CA TYR A 633 -134.02 -21.57 39.74
C TYR A 633 -134.95 -20.65 40.55
N TRP A 634 -134.50 -19.43 40.88
CA TRP A 634 -135.34 -18.48 41.60
C TRP A 634 -136.54 -18.02 40.75
N LYS A 635 -136.39 -17.85 39.43
CA LYS A 635 -137.53 -17.53 38.54
C LYS A 635 -138.59 -18.62 38.53
N GLU A 636 -138.20 -19.90 38.57
CA GLU A 636 -139.12 -21.04 38.66
C GLU A 636 -139.84 -21.08 40.01
N GLN A 637 -139.11 -20.94 41.11
CA GLN A 637 -139.67 -20.92 42.45
C GLN A 637 -140.71 -19.80 42.64
N CYS A 638 -140.56 -18.66 41.96
CA CYS A 638 -141.53 -17.56 42.05
C CYS A 638 -142.75 -17.69 41.09
N LYS A 639 -142.82 -18.69 40.19
CA LYS A 639 -143.96 -18.86 39.24
C LYS A 639 -145.25 -19.43 39.88
N GLY A 640 -145.19 -19.99 41.09
CA GLY A 640 -146.32 -20.65 41.74
C GLY A 640 -147.17 -19.79 42.69
N VAL A 641 -146.84 -18.52 42.92
CA VAL A 641 -147.50 -17.69 43.95
C VAL A 641 -148.67 -16.89 43.34
N LYS A 642 -149.84 -17.53 43.18
CA LYS A 642 -151.09 -16.84 42.82
C LYS A 642 -151.74 -16.24 44.08
N LYS A 643 -151.87 -14.90 44.08
CA LYS A 643 -152.77 -14.07 44.91
C LYS A 643 -152.67 -14.17 46.45
N ILE A 644 -151.57 -13.74 47.07
CA ILE A 644 -151.58 -13.00 48.36
C ILE A 644 -150.37 -12.04 48.39
N ALA A 645 -150.62 -10.76 48.69
CA ALA A 645 -149.68 -9.64 48.57
C ALA A 645 -148.63 -9.55 49.71
N TYR A 646 -147.85 -10.60 50.00
CA TYR A 646 -146.74 -10.48 50.98
C TYR A 646 -145.46 -11.37 50.80
N PRO A 647 -145.31 -12.30 49.82
CA PRO A 647 -144.00 -12.95 49.56
C PRO A 647 -143.12 -12.28 48.48
N PHE A 648 -143.65 -11.34 47.68
CA PHE A 648 -142.93 -10.78 46.52
C PHE A 648 -141.64 -10.00 46.87
N LYS A 649 -141.53 -9.46 48.10
CA LYS A 649 -140.37 -8.65 48.53
C LYS A 649 -139.08 -9.46 48.73
N LYS A 650 -139.15 -10.77 49.00
CA LYS A 650 -137.97 -11.63 49.24
C LYS A 650 -137.46 -12.29 47.95
N CYS A 651 -138.36 -12.75 47.09
CA CYS A 651 -138.05 -13.34 45.76
C CYS A 651 -137.42 -12.29 44.82
N GLY A 652 -138.06 -11.12 44.67
CA GLY A 652 -137.61 -10.05 43.78
C GLY A 652 -136.25 -9.46 44.17
N ARG A 653 -136.00 -9.21 45.47
CA ARG A 653 -134.70 -8.69 45.94
C ARG A 653 -133.53 -9.65 45.66
N LYS A 654 -133.75 -10.97 45.76
CA LYS A 654 -132.70 -11.96 45.54
C LYS A 654 -132.34 -12.09 44.06
N ILE A 655 -133.35 -12.08 43.19
CA ILE A 655 -133.15 -12.02 41.72
C ILE A 655 -132.47 -10.71 41.33
N LEU A 656 -132.90 -9.56 41.89
CA LEU A 656 -132.28 -8.27 41.60
C LEU A 656 -130.80 -8.23 42.04
N LYS A 657 -130.49 -8.79 43.23
CA LYS A 657 -129.10 -8.90 43.71
C LYS A 657 -128.24 -9.76 42.78
N LEU A 658 -128.74 -10.91 42.34
CA LEU A 658 -128.04 -11.79 41.39
C LEU A 658 -127.88 -11.13 40.01
N ILE A 659 -128.88 -10.36 39.55
CA ILE A 659 -128.79 -9.59 38.30
C ILE A 659 -127.74 -8.48 38.45
N VAL A 660 -127.70 -7.74 39.57
CA VAL A 660 -126.68 -6.71 39.83
C VAL A 660 -125.29 -7.34 39.91
N GLU A 661 -125.15 -8.52 40.51
CA GLU A 661 -123.88 -9.25 40.59
C GLU A 661 -123.43 -9.78 39.21
N LYS A 662 -124.35 -10.34 38.41
CA LYS A 662 -124.13 -10.71 37.00
C LYS A 662 -123.74 -9.51 36.16
N THR A 663 -124.42 -8.38 36.36
CA THR A 663 -124.18 -7.14 35.61
C THR A 663 -122.86 -6.50 36.04
N GLY A 664 -122.50 -6.56 37.32
CA GLY A 664 -121.18 -6.15 37.81
C GLY A 664 -120.03 -7.01 37.27
N LEU A 665 -120.28 -8.30 37.01
CA LEU A 665 -119.34 -9.18 36.32
C LEU A 665 -119.29 -8.92 34.79
N LYS A 666 -120.43 -8.60 34.15
CA LYS A 666 -120.51 -8.21 32.73
C LYS A 666 -119.93 -6.81 32.43
N ILE A 667 -120.04 -5.86 33.35
CA ILE A 667 -119.57 -4.47 33.21
C ILE A 667 -118.07 -4.31 33.56
N GLY A 668 -117.36 -5.39 33.89
CA GLY A 668 -115.91 -5.43 33.66
C GLY A 668 -114.98 -4.91 34.78
N LYS A 669 -115.44 -4.65 36.00
CA LYS A 669 -114.51 -4.26 37.11
C LYS A 669 -113.57 -5.41 37.53
N GLY A 670 -114.03 -6.66 37.54
CA GLY A 670 -113.18 -7.83 37.87
C GLY A 670 -112.19 -8.17 36.75
N VAL A 671 -112.65 -8.12 35.49
CA VAL A 671 -111.86 -8.47 34.30
C VAL A 671 -110.76 -7.44 34.02
N MET A 672 -111.08 -6.14 34.17
CA MET A 672 -110.10 -5.09 33.92
C MET A 672 -108.99 -5.01 34.97
N THR A 673 -109.26 -5.36 36.23
CA THR A 673 -108.25 -5.24 37.30
C THR A 673 -107.26 -6.42 37.29
N ALA A 674 -107.75 -7.64 37.03
CA ALA A 674 -106.91 -8.82 36.82
C ALA A 674 -106.15 -8.74 35.48
N GLY A 675 -106.84 -8.32 34.40
CA GLY A 675 -106.24 -8.08 33.10
C GLY A 675 -105.14 -7.02 33.13
N LYS A 676 -105.34 -5.88 33.80
CA LYS A 676 -104.31 -4.82 33.92
C LYS A 676 -103.04 -5.29 34.64
N LYS A 677 -103.16 -6.10 35.71
CA LYS A 677 -101.96 -6.64 36.41
C LYS A 677 -101.18 -7.64 35.54
N ILE A 678 -101.89 -8.51 34.81
CA ILE A 678 -101.28 -9.49 33.90
C ILE A 678 -100.63 -8.78 32.70
N ILE A 679 -101.33 -7.80 32.09
CA ILE A 679 -100.82 -7.00 30.96
C ILE A 679 -99.63 -6.13 31.39
N ALA A 680 -99.64 -5.52 32.58
CA ALA A 680 -98.51 -4.70 33.05
C ALA A 680 -97.26 -5.55 33.37
N GLY A 681 -97.42 -6.74 33.95
CA GLY A 681 -96.31 -7.65 34.24
C GLY A 681 -95.68 -8.25 32.99
N VAL A 682 -96.50 -8.73 32.05
CA VAL A 682 -96.02 -9.28 30.78
C VAL A 682 -95.55 -8.18 29.83
N GLY A 683 -96.20 -7.02 29.81
CA GLY A 683 -95.80 -5.88 28.98
C GLY A 683 -94.38 -5.37 29.29
N LYS A 684 -93.98 -5.36 30.57
CA LYS A 684 -92.59 -5.05 30.96
C LYS A 684 -91.59 -6.12 30.48
N ALA A 685 -91.96 -7.39 30.55
CA ALA A 685 -91.12 -8.49 30.08
C ALA A 685 -90.97 -8.48 28.54
N VAL A 686 -92.07 -8.27 27.81
CA VAL A 686 -92.07 -8.16 26.34
C VAL A 686 -91.27 -6.93 25.89
N ALA A 687 -91.45 -5.77 26.53
CA ALA A 687 -90.68 -4.57 26.20
C ALA A 687 -89.16 -4.74 26.45
N ALA A 688 -88.76 -5.45 27.51
CA ALA A 688 -87.36 -5.78 27.78
C ALA A 688 -86.79 -6.75 26.72
N ILE A 689 -87.57 -7.76 26.31
CA ILE A 689 -87.18 -8.70 25.24
C ILE A 689 -87.10 -8.00 23.88
N ASP A 690 -88.02 -7.09 23.55
CA ASP A 690 -88.01 -6.31 22.31
C ASP A 690 -86.81 -5.35 22.24
N LYS A 691 -86.43 -4.73 23.37
CA LYS A 691 -85.21 -3.93 23.46
C LYS A 691 -83.95 -4.77 23.24
N ALA A 692 -83.91 -5.98 23.82
CA ALA A 692 -82.82 -6.93 23.60
C ALA A 692 -82.77 -7.42 22.14
N LEU A 693 -83.91 -7.70 21.52
CA LEU A 693 -84.02 -8.06 20.11
C LEU A 693 -83.48 -6.96 19.19
N LYS A 694 -83.85 -5.70 19.42
CA LYS A 694 -83.33 -4.56 18.61
C LYS A 694 -81.81 -4.40 18.73
N LEU A 695 -81.25 -4.61 19.92
CA LEU A 695 -79.81 -4.58 20.16
C LEU A 695 -79.09 -5.72 19.43
N GLU A 696 -79.64 -6.94 19.51
CA GLU A 696 -79.07 -8.11 18.82
C GLU A 696 -79.27 -8.03 17.29
N GLU A 697 -80.36 -7.44 16.78
CA GLU A 697 -80.55 -7.17 15.35
C GLU A 697 -79.52 -6.18 14.80
N ALA A 698 -79.22 -5.12 15.55
CA ALA A 698 -78.16 -4.18 15.20
C ALA A 698 -76.78 -4.88 15.20
N ALA A 699 -76.50 -5.70 16.23
CA ALA A 699 -75.28 -6.51 16.32
C ALA A 699 -75.18 -7.51 15.15
N GLN A 700 -76.28 -8.16 14.77
CA GLN A 700 -76.38 -9.08 13.65
C GLN A 700 -76.07 -8.38 12.32
N LYS A 701 -76.62 -7.17 12.11
CA LYS A 701 -76.38 -6.38 10.88
C LYS A 701 -74.91 -6.00 10.74
N VAL A 702 -74.28 -5.55 11.83
CA VAL A 702 -72.83 -5.26 11.88
C VAL A 702 -72.00 -6.53 11.70
N ALA A 703 -72.36 -7.63 12.36
CA ALA A 703 -71.66 -8.91 12.24
C ALA A 703 -71.76 -9.50 10.82
N ARG A 704 -72.92 -9.41 10.16
CA ARG A 704 -73.11 -9.83 8.76
C ARG A 704 -72.37 -8.93 7.78
N ALA A 705 -72.31 -7.61 8.01
CA ALA A 705 -71.47 -6.70 7.23
C ALA A 705 -69.97 -7.05 7.39
N GLY A 706 -69.53 -7.28 8.63
CA GLY A 706 -68.17 -7.75 8.94
C GLY A 706 -67.86 -9.10 8.29
N LEU A 707 -68.83 -10.02 8.27
CA LEU A 707 -68.72 -11.32 7.59
C LEU A 707 -68.55 -11.16 6.07
N LYS A 708 -69.34 -10.29 5.41
CA LYS A 708 -69.19 -9.99 3.97
C LYS A 708 -67.81 -9.42 3.65
N VAL A 709 -67.31 -8.49 4.47
CA VAL A 709 -65.96 -7.92 4.32
C VAL A 709 -64.87 -8.99 4.50
N ALA A 710 -65.03 -9.87 5.50
CA ALA A 710 -64.14 -10.99 5.73
C ALA A 710 -64.15 -11.99 4.56
N GLN A 711 -65.32 -12.32 4.01
CA GLN A 711 -65.47 -13.18 2.82
C GLN A 711 -64.77 -12.59 1.59
N GLY A 712 -65.00 -11.29 1.32
CA GLY A 712 -64.34 -10.58 0.22
C GLY A 712 -62.82 -10.55 0.37
N SER A 713 -62.33 -10.39 1.61
CA SER A 713 -60.89 -10.41 1.93
C SER A 713 -60.28 -11.81 1.73
N VAL A 714 -60.95 -12.87 2.21
CA VAL A 714 -60.50 -14.26 2.00
C VAL A 714 -60.45 -14.58 0.52
N LYS A 715 -61.50 -14.26 -0.25
CA LYS A 715 -61.54 -14.50 -1.70
C LYS A 715 -60.38 -13.80 -2.42
N ALA A 716 -60.12 -12.54 -2.09
CA ALA A 716 -59.01 -11.78 -2.68
C ALA A 716 -57.64 -12.37 -2.32
N ILE A 717 -57.43 -12.75 -1.05
CA ILE A 717 -56.19 -13.39 -0.61
C ILE A 717 -56.02 -14.74 -1.32
N SER A 718 -57.04 -15.58 -1.41
CA SER A 718 -56.99 -16.88 -2.10
C SER A 718 -56.71 -16.75 -3.60
N GLU A 719 -57.30 -15.77 -4.30
CA GLU A 719 -57.01 -15.50 -5.72
C GLU A 719 -55.54 -15.13 -5.93
N VAL A 720 -55.00 -14.28 -5.06
CA VAL A 720 -53.59 -13.86 -5.11
C VAL A 720 -52.66 -15.02 -4.73
N THR A 721 -52.98 -15.79 -3.69
CA THR A 721 -52.22 -17.00 -3.32
C THR A 721 -52.17 -17.97 -4.51
N ARG A 722 -53.31 -18.22 -5.17
CA ARG A 722 -53.38 -19.10 -6.34
C ARG A 722 -52.57 -18.57 -7.53
N ALA A 723 -52.59 -17.26 -7.78
CA ALA A 723 -51.76 -16.66 -8.82
C ALA A 723 -50.25 -16.85 -8.52
N ILE A 724 -49.85 -16.69 -7.26
CA ILE A 724 -48.45 -16.86 -6.82
C ILE A 724 -48.02 -18.34 -6.91
N THR A 725 -48.84 -19.27 -6.40
CA THR A 725 -48.52 -20.70 -6.41
C THR A 725 -48.64 -21.33 -7.80
N GLY A 726 -49.50 -20.78 -8.66
CA GLY A 726 -49.67 -21.20 -10.05
C GLY A 726 -48.61 -20.70 -11.02
N GLY A 727 -47.57 -20.01 -10.54
CA GLY A 727 -46.45 -19.55 -11.37
C GLY A 727 -46.67 -18.23 -12.11
N PHE A 728 -47.80 -17.53 -11.89
CA PHE A 728 -48.06 -16.20 -12.45
C PHE A 728 -47.39 -15.09 -11.62
N PHE A 729 -46.20 -15.35 -11.09
CA PHE A 729 -45.42 -14.40 -10.32
C PHE A 729 -44.06 -14.26 -10.97
N ALA A 730 -43.81 -13.07 -11.52
CA ALA A 730 -42.55 -12.72 -12.15
C ALA A 730 -41.74 -11.81 -11.22
N VAL A 731 -40.48 -12.18 -11.01
CA VAL A 731 -39.47 -11.32 -10.39
C VAL A 731 -38.58 -10.77 -11.50
N GLU A 732 -38.60 -9.46 -11.68
CA GLU A 732 -37.82 -8.73 -12.68
C GLU A 732 -36.71 -7.94 -12.00
N ASN A 733 -35.54 -7.86 -12.66
CA ASN A 733 -34.42 -6.99 -12.28
C ASN A 733 -33.97 -7.11 -10.81
N ALA A 734 -34.06 -8.31 -10.24
CA ALA A 734 -33.63 -8.55 -8.88
C ALA A 734 -32.11 -8.38 -8.77
N SER A 735 -31.68 -7.48 -7.90
CA SER A 735 -30.28 -7.22 -7.62
C SER A 735 -30.02 -7.06 -6.13
N ILE A 736 -28.86 -7.52 -5.67
CA ILE A 736 -28.31 -7.20 -4.36
C ILE A 736 -27.21 -6.18 -4.53
N LYS A 737 -27.22 -5.17 -3.66
CA LYS A 737 -26.13 -4.23 -3.47
C LYS A 737 -25.70 -4.24 -2.01
N ALA A 738 -24.42 -4.47 -1.75
CA ALA A 738 -23.82 -4.34 -0.43
C ALA A 738 -22.64 -3.37 -0.50
N LEU A 739 -22.65 -2.38 0.37
CA LEU A 739 -21.56 -1.43 0.54
C LEU A 739 -20.73 -1.86 1.75
N GLY A 740 -19.40 -1.91 1.60
CA GLY A 740 -18.49 -2.31 2.66
C GLY A 740 -18.70 -1.51 3.94
N LYS A 741 -18.77 -0.17 3.85
CA LYS A 741 -19.11 0.73 4.97
C LYS A 741 -20.41 0.37 5.68
N ASP A 742 -21.44 -0.08 4.97
CA ASP A 742 -22.71 -0.50 5.58
C ASP A 742 -22.55 -1.86 6.28
N LEU A 743 -21.85 -2.81 5.66
CA LEU A 743 -21.55 -4.12 6.26
C LEU A 743 -20.67 -4.01 7.51
N ILE A 744 -19.70 -3.09 7.55
CA ILE A 744 -18.88 -2.82 8.75
C ILE A 744 -19.75 -2.35 9.92
N LYS A 745 -20.78 -1.55 9.62
CA LYS A 745 -21.76 -1.07 10.59
C LYS A 745 -22.80 -2.14 10.98
N GLY A 746 -22.64 -3.37 10.51
CA GLY A 746 -23.58 -4.47 10.76
C GLY A 746 -24.91 -4.34 10.00
N LYS A 747 -25.00 -3.45 9.01
CA LYS A 747 -26.18 -3.39 8.14
C LYS A 747 -26.15 -4.55 7.16
N PHE A 748 -27.32 -4.94 6.70
CA PHE A 748 -27.49 -6.00 5.73
C PHE A 748 -27.47 -5.46 4.29
N PRO A 749 -27.20 -6.33 3.30
CA PRO A 749 -27.33 -5.97 1.89
C PRO A 749 -28.73 -5.42 1.57
N ARG A 750 -28.77 -4.53 0.58
CA ARG A 750 -30.02 -4.02 0.03
C ARG A 750 -30.40 -4.85 -1.19
N VAL A 751 -31.66 -5.24 -1.26
CA VAL A 751 -32.24 -5.90 -2.43
C VAL A 751 -33.13 -4.91 -3.14
N SER A 752 -32.97 -4.82 -4.46
CA SER A 752 -33.94 -4.15 -5.33
C SER A 752 -34.55 -5.18 -6.25
N MET A 753 -35.87 -5.21 -6.38
CA MET A 753 -36.57 -6.12 -7.27
C MET A 753 -37.92 -5.54 -7.67
N LYS A 754 -38.39 -5.89 -8.87
CA LYS A 754 -39.77 -5.63 -9.29
C LYS A 754 -40.53 -6.95 -9.28
N ILE A 755 -41.64 -6.98 -8.55
CA ILE A 755 -42.55 -8.13 -8.52
C ILE A 755 -43.78 -7.79 -9.37
N SER A 756 -44.17 -8.72 -10.23
CA SER A 756 -45.31 -8.59 -11.13
C SER A 756 -46.23 -9.80 -10.96
N ILE A 757 -47.49 -9.53 -10.65
CA ILE A 757 -48.58 -10.52 -10.72
C ILE A 757 -49.49 -10.06 -11.87
N PRO A 758 -49.45 -10.73 -13.04
CA PRO A 758 -50.17 -10.32 -14.23
C PRO A 758 -51.64 -10.01 -13.93
N ARG A 759 -52.11 -8.86 -14.41
CA ARG A 759 -53.50 -8.36 -14.25
C ARG A 759 -53.95 -8.04 -12.82
N ILE A 760 -53.11 -8.20 -11.80
CA ILE A 760 -53.45 -7.88 -10.41
C ILE A 760 -52.70 -6.64 -9.94
N VAL A 761 -51.37 -6.71 -9.81
CA VAL A 761 -50.53 -5.69 -9.18
C VAL A 761 -49.05 -5.84 -9.58
N SER A 762 -48.32 -4.73 -9.60
CA SER A 762 -46.86 -4.71 -9.67
C SER A 762 -46.30 -3.89 -8.52
N PHE A 763 -45.19 -4.36 -7.94
CA PHE A 763 -44.51 -3.74 -6.82
C PHE A 763 -43.05 -3.50 -7.20
N ASP A 764 -42.60 -2.27 -7.02
CA ASP A 764 -41.19 -1.90 -7.16
C ASP A 764 -40.60 -1.77 -5.76
N PHE A 765 -39.81 -2.77 -5.37
CA PHE A 765 -39.12 -2.80 -4.10
C PHE A 765 -37.73 -2.24 -4.31
N LYS A 766 -37.53 -0.97 -3.92
CA LYS A 766 -36.22 -0.32 -3.97
C LYS A 766 -35.56 -0.40 -2.61
N GLU A 767 -34.33 -0.89 -2.59
CA GLU A 767 -33.46 -0.85 -1.42
C GLU A 767 -33.99 -1.55 -0.15
N LEU A 768 -34.76 -2.63 -0.30
CA LEU A 768 -35.21 -3.41 0.86
C LEU A 768 -34.01 -4.03 1.58
N GLN A 769 -33.89 -3.75 2.87
CA GLN A 769 -32.84 -4.34 3.69
C GLN A 769 -33.11 -5.84 3.86
N PHE A 770 -32.22 -6.67 3.32
CA PHE A 770 -32.37 -8.12 3.30
C PHE A 770 -31.57 -8.76 4.43
N ASP A 771 -32.23 -8.96 5.58
CA ASP A 771 -31.65 -9.75 6.66
C ASP A 771 -31.49 -11.21 6.23
N ILE A 772 -30.24 -11.53 5.95
CA ILE A 772 -29.81 -12.80 5.40
C ILE A 772 -29.85 -13.94 6.42
N THR A 773 -29.80 -13.59 7.70
CA THR A 773 -29.95 -14.57 8.78
C THR A 773 -31.42 -14.95 8.99
N ARG A 774 -32.35 -14.12 8.48
CA ARG A 774 -33.80 -14.30 8.62
C ARG A 774 -34.54 -14.01 7.31
N PRO A 775 -34.24 -14.72 6.21
CA PRO A 775 -34.83 -14.43 4.89
C PRO A 775 -36.37 -14.50 4.90
N GLY A 776 -36.94 -15.37 5.74
CA GLY A 776 -38.39 -15.47 5.92
C GLY A 776 -39.07 -14.19 6.42
N LYS A 777 -38.35 -13.27 7.08
CA LYS A 777 -38.90 -11.96 7.46
C LYS A 777 -39.17 -11.09 6.23
N LEU A 778 -38.21 -11.02 5.31
CA LEU A 778 -38.37 -10.29 4.04
C LEU A 778 -39.60 -10.79 3.29
N PHE A 779 -39.74 -12.11 3.12
CA PHE A 779 -40.87 -12.66 2.36
C PHE A 779 -42.22 -12.49 3.05
N LYS A 780 -42.25 -12.49 4.39
CA LYS A 780 -43.46 -12.10 5.14
C LYS A 780 -43.82 -10.64 4.93
N ASP A 781 -42.84 -9.75 4.90
CA ASP A 781 -43.07 -8.33 4.69
C ASP A 781 -43.52 -8.05 3.23
N ILE A 782 -42.93 -8.73 2.25
CA ILE A 782 -43.40 -8.71 0.85
C ILE A 782 -44.84 -9.22 0.78
N ALA A 783 -45.14 -10.39 1.35
CA ALA A 783 -46.49 -10.96 1.36
C ALA A 783 -47.50 -10.01 2.05
N ARG A 784 -47.12 -9.37 3.16
CA ARG A 784 -47.94 -8.37 3.84
C ARG A 784 -48.23 -7.18 2.93
N GLN A 785 -47.23 -6.61 2.25
CA GLN A 785 -47.44 -5.49 1.33
C GLN A 785 -48.34 -5.86 0.15
N ILE A 786 -48.21 -7.10 -0.37
CA ILE A 786 -49.13 -7.64 -1.38
C ILE A 786 -50.56 -7.65 -0.84
N VAL A 787 -50.79 -8.22 0.34
CA VAL A 787 -52.12 -8.28 0.98
C VAL A 787 -52.70 -6.88 1.21
N ASP A 788 -51.91 -5.95 1.73
CA ASP A 788 -52.37 -4.60 2.03
C ASP A 788 -52.74 -3.81 0.76
N SER A 789 -52.01 -4.03 -0.32
CA SER A 789 -52.28 -3.39 -1.62
C SER A 789 -53.52 -3.95 -2.29
N VAL A 790 -53.75 -5.26 -2.18
CA VAL A 790 -54.98 -5.93 -2.65
C VAL A 790 -56.20 -5.42 -1.88
N LYS A 791 -56.07 -5.18 -0.56
CA LYS A 791 -57.13 -4.57 0.25
C LYS A 791 -57.44 -3.13 -0.18
N LYS A 792 -56.41 -2.33 -0.50
CA LYS A 792 -56.59 -0.93 -0.93
C LYS A 792 -57.30 -0.81 -2.28
N LYS A 793 -57.01 -1.69 -3.25
CA LYS A 793 -57.65 -1.67 -4.59
C LYS A 793 -59.15 -2.03 -4.59
N LYS A 794 -59.67 -2.65 -3.53
CA LYS A 794 -61.10 -3.02 -3.39
C LYS A 794 -61.91 -2.06 -2.51
N LYS A 795 -61.26 -1.11 -1.85
CA LYS A 795 -61.93 0.09 -1.34
C LYS A 795 -62.06 1.07 -2.49
#